data_AF-A0A933NEE4-F1
#
_entry.id   AF-A0A933NEE4-F1
#
_cell.length_a   1.000
_cell.length_b   1.000
_cell.length_c   1.000
_cell.angle_alpha   90.00
_cell.angle_beta   90.00
_cell.angle_gamma   90.00
#
_symmetry.space_group_name_H-M   'P 1'
#
loop_
_entity.id
_entity.type
_entity.pdbx_description
1 polymer ?
#
loop_
_entity_poly.entity_id
_entity_poly.type
_entity_poly.pdbx_seq_one_letter_code
_entity_poly.pdbx_strand_id
1 'polypeptide(L)'
;MDYCGQSLCNPRLGNSYQWRYPDHRPGGGDTNNDGSATSPSSRDWAQIRLGAGSSANFSHSTIRFGGRYVFGIGEAGLFVAGGALSLSNSRLTQNYYYNLYLGSGAANIVSSEIDNSNYGIHQTGGAVNLSQSSVHDNAFYGVYAVGSPNPVNAVNNFWGDSTGPYHPTLNPGGLGNPISDNVNFIPWLQKDPLKAKPTLSNLNQLKSDQTTPINEGAVTTEDIARAVDTNGIVSDWQEFGVPGNVDFEVKLVPLYTQRESDFPSRRETESWFDRPYAKGVFGNYGCGSTIADCGCTITSMVMLGKYYKINIGIDKSNSDPANINLWLAENKGYLKSSDPKKAGNLIWGKAIEYLGFIDEITGKKMTRFDFNPKTDYNVPFSSPRINNFLNSAKPIVAYSKTFGHYFVIDNKLATTYGLKDPYWYGTTKLNQPPDPYGDPPVQGYNNHFDTANLFTYLEQPRPIAATMYIYLASPAELLITDPLGRKLGKDPIAGIVYDEIPDSIYTSESSIVSSDIPLDPSQIHEIKAIYISSPLDGQYDIQIIGIDTGGYTLSTLIYDQTGDSKDITQTGNILPDIIQEFELNYSTTTAEQTELQRIVDIDIKPGSDPNSINCKNPKEVIPIAILTTPIFDAATIDAETVRFGPNGAQEIHRDKNNKDKQHIEDADKDGDLDLVFHFKFVDTGIQCGDTSAILTGKTTDGADIIGSDSIRTVQNNKQSVITKLLAAISDALFSIVQKIL
;
A
#
# COMPACT_ATOMS: atom_id res chain seq x y z
N MET A 1 -48.73 8.35 4.16
CA MET A 1 -49.33 9.58 4.71
C MET A 1 -49.39 9.37 6.21
N ASP A 2 -48.56 10.06 6.98
CA ASP A 2 -48.75 10.11 8.43
C ASP A 2 -49.07 11.54 8.85
N TYR A 3 -50.31 11.73 9.28
CA TYR A 3 -50.81 12.95 9.90
C TYR A 3 -50.35 12.97 11.36
N CYS A 4 -49.55 13.97 11.76
CA CYS A 4 -49.33 14.26 13.18
C CYS A 4 -50.47 15.15 13.69
N GLY A 5 -51.50 14.51 14.26
CA GLY A 5 -52.58 15.18 14.99
C GLY A 5 -52.30 15.28 16.50
N GLN A 6 -52.45 16.50 17.03
CA GLN A 6 -52.70 16.87 18.43
C GLN A 6 -52.02 16.07 19.55
N SER A 7 -50.83 16.51 20.00
CA SER A 7 -50.52 16.92 21.39
C SER A 7 -49.00 16.95 21.63
N LEU A 8 -48.50 18.13 22.04
CA LEU A 8 -47.22 18.43 22.71
C LEU A 8 -46.00 17.55 22.38
N CYS A 9 -45.19 17.97 21.41
CA CYS A 9 -43.75 17.63 21.39
C CYS A 9 -43.00 18.69 22.22
N ASN A 10 -42.72 18.39 23.49
CA ASN A 10 -41.76 19.15 24.30
C ASN A 10 -40.46 18.32 24.41
N PRO A 11 -39.32 18.78 23.85
CA PRO A 11 -38.11 17.99 23.78
C PRO A 11 -37.30 18.12 25.07
N ARG A 12 -37.06 17.01 25.77
CA ARG A 12 -35.93 16.89 26.70
C ARG A 12 -35.12 15.63 26.40
N LEU A 13 -33.92 15.89 25.89
CA LEU A 13 -32.64 15.17 26.01
C LEU A 13 -32.64 13.65 25.82
N GLY A 14 -32.01 13.22 24.73
CA GLY A 14 -31.52 11.85 24.54
C GLY A 14 -31.64 11.35 23.10
N ASN A 15 -30.58 11.52 22.32
CA ASN A 15 -30.15 10.74 21.14
C ASN A 15 -31.21 10.16 20.18
N SER A 16 -31.20 10.66 18.94
CA SER A 16 -31.68 10.07 17.67
C SER A 16 -33.17 9.67 17.55
N TYR A 17 -33.91 10.37 16.68
CA TYR A 17 -35.07 9.81 15.99
C TYR A 17 -34.65 9.40 14.57
N GLN A 18 -34.57 8.09 14.31
CA GLN A 18 -34.53 7.50 12.96
C GLN A 18 -35.94 7.05 12.56
N TRP A 19 -36.40 7.44 11.37
CA TRP A 19 -37.33 6.62 10.58
C TRP A 19 -36.84 6.45 9.15
N ARG A 20 -36.92 5.19 8.72
CA ARG A 20 -36.27 4.48 7.61
C ARG A 20 -36.69 5.07 6.25
N TYR A 21 -35.83 5.11 5.24
CA TYR A 21 -34.98 4.01 4.84
C TYR A 21 -33.77 4.50 4.02
N PRO A 22 -32.63 3.81 4.10
CA PRO A 22 -31.32 4.37 3.83
C PRO A 22 -30.54 3.56 2.78
N ASP A 23 -29.57 4.19 2.16
CA ASP A 23 -28.65 3.52 1.26
C ASP A 23 -27.22 3.99 1.55
N HIS A 24 -26.36 2.99 1.62
CA HIS A 24 -24.99 2.94 2.12
C HIS A 24 -24.78 3.41 3.58
N ARG A 25 -24.44 2.44 4.44
CA ARG A 25 -23.85 2.71 5.75
C ARG A 25 -22.50 3.45 5.58
N PRO A 26 -22.12 4.30 6.55
CA PRO A 26 -22.36 4.09 7.97
C PRO A 26 -23.62 4.80 8.49
N GLY A 27 -24.72 4.05 8.62
CA GLY A 27 -25.83 4.45 9.49
C GLY A 27 -27.24 3.96 9.18
N GLY A 28 -27.55 3.60 7.95
CA GLY A 28 -28.83 2.98 7.58
C GLY A 28 -28.70 2.20 6.26
N GLY A 29 -29.52 1.18 5.98
CA GLY A 29 -29.35 0.32 4.80
C GLY A 29 -30.61 -0.07 3.99
N ASP A 30 -30.38 -0.45 2.74
CA ASP A 30 -31.20 -0.80 1.56
C ASP A 30 -32.72 -1.11 1.69
N THR A 31 -33.54 -0.24 1.08
CA THR A 31 -35.01 -0.14 1.16
C THR A 31 -35.80 -0.94 0.16
N ASN A 32 -35.33 -0.91 -1.07
CA ASN A 32 -35.86 -1.62 -2.22
C ASN A 32 -35.24 -3.01 -2.33
N ASN A 33 -34.28 -3.34 -1.46
CA ASN A 33 -33.61 -4.63 -1.36
C ASN A 33 -32.93 -4.99 -2.69
N ASP A 34 -32.40 -4.00 -3.39
CA ASP A 34 -31.74 -4.14 -4.70
C ASP A 34 -30.20 -4.10 -4.60
N GLY A 35 -29.65 -4.03 -3.38
CA GLY A 35 -28.22 -4.00 -3.14
C GLY A 35 -27.61 -2.66 -3.53
N SER A 36 -26.65 -2.69 -4.47
CA SER A 36 -26.03 -1.48 -5.05
C SER A 36 -26.52 -1.19 -6.46
N ALA A 37 -27.68 -1.74 -6.85
CA ALA A 37 -28.15 -1.69 -8.23
C ALA A 37 -28.61 -0.29 -8.65
N THR A 38 -29.02 0.55 -7.70
CA THR A 38 -29.37 1.96 -7.94
C THR A 38 -28.65 2.86 -6.94
N SER A 39 -28.36 4.10 -7.34
CA SER A 39 -27.75 5.11 -6.46
C SER A 39 -28.81 6.11 -6.00
N PRO A 40 -28.71 6.66 -4.77
CA PRO A 40 -29.68 7.63 -4.26
C PRO A 40 -29.81 8.85 -5.17
N SER A 41 -31.04 9.26 -5.42
CA SER A 41 -31.38 10.30 -6.37
C SER A 41 -32.48 11.24 -5.84
N SER A 42 -32.54 12.46 -6.34
CA SER A 42 -33.68 13.33 -6.04
C SER A 42 -35.00 12.64 -6.41
N ARG A 43 -36.04 12.78 -5.58
CA ARG A 43 -37.35 12.10 -5.67
C ARG A 43 -37.40 10.67 -5.11
N ASP A 44 -36.38 10.21 -4.40
CA ASP A 44 -36.43 8.93 -3.70
C ASP A 44 -37.49 8.94 -2.58
N TRP A 45 -37.72 10.10 -1.95
CA TRP A 45 -38.80 10.30 -0.99
C TRP A 45 -39.57 11.60 -1.21
N ALA A 46 -40.75 11.70 -0.58
CA ALA A 46 -41.71 12.78 -0.82
C ALA A 46 -41.24 14.12 -0.23
N GLN A 47 -41.49 14.39 1.05
CA GLN A 47 -41.09 15.63 1.74
C GLN A 47 -41.22 15.48 3.26
N ILE A 48 -40.49 16.31 4.03
CA ILE A 48 -40.70 16.49 5.46
C ILE A 48 -41.67 17.66 5.58
N ARG A 49 -42.89 17.41 6.10
CA ARG A 49 -43.96 18.42 6.15
C ARG A 49 -44.24 18.89 7.57
N LEU A 50 -44.20 20.21 7.79
CA LEU A 50 -44.56 20.87 9.05
C LEU A 50 -45.92 21.57 8.91
N GLY A 51 -46.98 20.96 9.47
CA GLY A 51 -48.32 21.55 9.50
C GLY A 51 -48.50 22.62 10.58
N ALA A 52 -49.67 23.24 10.62
CA ALA A 52 -50.03 24.25 11.62
C ALA A 52 -49.80 23.75 13.06
N GLY A 53 -49.07 24.52 13.87
CA GLY A 53 -48.77 24.20 15.27
C GLY A 53 -47.64 23.18 15.49
N SER A 54 -47.03 22.66 14.41
CA SER A 54 -45.84 21.80 14.51
C SER A 54 -44.55 22.60 14.58
N SER A 55 -43.50 22.01 15.15
CA SER A 55 -42.15 22.59 15.11
C SER A 55 -41.09 21.51 14.85
N ALA A 56 -40.01 21.89 14.18
CA ALA A 56 -38.83 21.04 14.02
C ALA A 56 -37.55 21.87 14.16
N ASN A 57 -36.55 21.28 14.81
CA ASN A 57 -35.22 21.84 14.97
C ASN A 57 -34.21 20.85 14.40
N PHE A 58 -33.47 21.27 13.38
CA PHE A 58 -32.38 20.53 12.78
C PHE A 58 -31.08 21.26 13.07
N SER A 59 -30.14 20.53 13.67
CA SER A 59 -28.77 21.00 13.88
C SER A 59 -27.78 19.95 13.38
N HIS A 60 -26.70 20.34 12.72
CA HIS A 60 -25.69 19.40 12.19
C HIS A 60 -26.29 18.28 11.33
N SER A 61 -27.32 18.62 10.55
CA SER A 61 -28.13 17.65 9.80
C SER A 61 -28.04 17.91 8.30
N THR A 62 -28.06 16.85 7.49
CA THR A 62 -28.15 16.97 6.02
C THR A 62 -29.47 16.39 5.53
N ILE A 63 -30.22 17.16 4.75
CA ILE A 63 -31.52 16.76 4.16
C ILE A 63 -31.39 16.79 2.65
N ARG A 64 -31.53 15.61 2.03
CA ARG A 64 -31.33 15.40 0.60
C ARG A 64 -32.19 14.30 0.00
N PHE A 65 -32.29 14.31 -1.32
CA PHE A 65 -32.98 13.30 -2.14
C PHE A 65 -34.51 13.29 -2.02
N GLY A 66 -35.09 14.32 -1.40
CA GLY A 66 -36.53 14.53 -1.33
C GLY A 66 -37.11 15.16 -2.59
N GLY A 67 -38.41 15.45 -2.56
CA GLY A 67 -39.14 16.15 -3.62
C GLY A 67 -39.88 15.25 -4.60
N ARG A 68 -40.20 14.00 -4.24
CA ARG A 68 -41.08 13.14 -5.06
C ARG A 68 -42.47 13.74 -5.15
N TYR A 69 -42.96 13.93 -6.37
CA TYR A 69 -44.34 14.35 -6.59
C TYR A 69 -45.32 13.31 -6.04
N VAL A 70 -46.18 13.73 -5.10
CA VAL A 70 -47.37 12.98 -4.70
C VAL A 70 -48.55 13.96 -4.78
N PHE A 71 -49.70 13.46 -5.23
CA PHE A 71 -50.87 14.30 -5.48
C PHE A 71 -51.27 15.09 -4.21
N GLY A 72 -51.27 16.43 -4.30
CA GLY A 72 -51.62 17.32 -3.18
C GLY A 72 -50.48 17.69 -2.21
N ILE A 73 -49.22 17.36 -2.53
CA ILE A 73 -48.03 17.82 -1.80
C ILE A 73 -47.02 18.50 -2.73
N GLY A 74 -46.22 19.44 -2.20
CA GLY A 74 -45.19 20.15 -2.98
C GLY A 74 -43.95 19.28 -3.24
N GLU A 75 -43.21 19.60 -4.30
CA GLU A 75 -41.94 18.93 -4.66
C GLU A 75 -40.76 19.54 -3.87
N ALA A 76 -40.75 19.34 -2.55
CA ALA A 76 -39.72 19.92 -1.67
C ALA A 76 -39.06 18.87 -0.78
N GLY A 77 -37.78 19.06 -0.42
CA GLY A 77 -37.17 18.31 0.68
C GLY A 77 -37.86 18.62 2.01
N LEU A 78 -38.05 19.92 2.30
CA LEU A 78 -38.80 20.43 3.45
C LEU A 78 -39.98 21.31 3.00
N PHE A 79 -41.16 21.08 3.58
CA PHE A 79 -42.37 21.86 3.32
C PHE A 79 -42.99 22.38 4.61
N VAL A 80 -43.05 23.70 4.78
CA VAL A 80 -43.67 24.34 5.95
C VAL A 80 -45.04 24.91 5.56
N ALA A 81 -46.07 24.37 6.20
CA ALA A 81 -47.49 24.65 6.00
C ALA A 81 -48.14 25.13 7.30
N GLY A 82 -47.54 26.13 7.96
CA GLY A 82 -48.04 26.75 9.20
C GLY A 82 -47.27 26.37 10.46
N GLY A 83 -46.19 25.58 10.35
CA GLY A 83 -45.31 25.21 11.45
C GLY A 83 -44.12 26.16 11.65
N ALA A 84 -43.25 25.84 12.61
CA ALA A 84 -42.01 26.55 12.91
C ALA A 84 -40.78 25.67 12.65
N LEU A 85 -39.92 26.10 11.74
CA LEU A 85 -38.67 25.41 11.38
C LEU A 85 -37.47 26.18 11.93
N SER A 86 -36.54 25.48 12.56
CA SER A 86 -35.21 26.00 12.91
C SER A 86 -34.13 25.10 12.29
N LEU A 87 -33.21 25.70 11.55
CA LEU A 87 -32.05 25.04 10.93
C LEU A 87 -30.78 25.76 11.39
N SER A 88 -29.83 25.00 11.93
CA SER A 88 -28.52 25.52 12.33
C SER A 88 -27.39 24.56 11.92
N ASN A 89 -26.26 25.03 11.43
CA ASN A 89 -25.12 24.16 11.07
C ASN A 89 -25.52 22.96 10.19
N SER A 90 -26.53 23.14 9.32
CA SER A 90 -27.19 22.05 8.59
C SER A 90 -27.11 22.29 7.10
N ARG A 91 -27.35 21.26 6.29
CA ARG A 91 -27.31 21.34 4.83
C ARG A 91 -28.60 20.84 4.19
N LEU A 92 -29.20 21.64 3.31
CA LEU A 92 -30.28 21.23 2.42
C LEU A 92 -29.70 21.09 1.02
N THR A 93 -29.68 19.88 0.46
CA THR A 93 -28.97 19.62 -0.80
C THR A 93 -29.64 18.55 -1.65
N GLN A 94 -29.46 18.57 -2.97
CA GLN A 94 -29.87 17.48 -3.87
C GLN A 94 -31.35 17.06 -3.74
N ASN A 95 -32.24 18.01 -3.47
CA ASN A 95 -33.69 17.80 -3.49
C ASN A 95 -34.23 18.17 -4.88
N TYR A 96 -35.32 17.54 -5.32
CA TYR A 96 -35.73 17.62 -6.72
C TYR A 96 -36.04 19.04 -7.22
N TYR A 97 -36.94 19.76 -6.54
CA TYR A 97 -37.39 21.07 -7.00
C TYR A 97 -37.08 22.17 -6.00
N TYR A 98 -37.57 22.05 -4.77
CA TYR A 98 -37.24 22.99 -3.69
C TYR A 98 -36.42 22.29 -2.60
N ASN A 99 -35.33 22.90 -2.14
CA ASN A 99 -34.71 22.51 -0.87
C ASN A 99 -35.69 22.79 0.28
N LEU A 100 -36.22 24.02 0.34
CA LEU A 100 -37.25 24.44 1.29
C LEU A 100 -38.41 25.16 0.58
N TYR A 101 -39.64 24.69 0.82
CA TYR A 101 -40.87 25.40 0.46
C TYR A 101 -41.57 25.94 1.72
N LEU A 102 -41.71 27.26 1.84
CA LEU A 102 -42.46 27.94 2.90
C LEU A 102 -43.80 28.46 2.37
N GLY A 103 -44.88 27.74 2.66
CA GLY A 103 -46.25 28.16 2.32
C GLY A 103 -46.90 29.06 3.38
N SER A 104 -46.65 28.77 4.65
CA SER A 104 -47.07 29.58 5.81
C SER A 104 -46.29 29.16 7.06
N GLY A 105 -46.33 29.95 8.14
CA GLY A 105 -45.54 29.69 9.35
C GLY A 105 -44.22 30.45 9.35
N ALA A 106 -43.17 29.87 9.95
CA ALA A 106 -41.86 30.53 10.05
C ALA A 106 -40.69 29.55 9.85
N ALA A 107 -39.62 30.00 9.21
CA ALA A 107 -38.35 29.30 9.16
C ALA A 107 -37.19 30.22 9.54
N ASN A 108 -36.38 29.79 10.53
CA ASN A 108 -35.16 30.47 10.95
C ASN A 108 -33.96 29.58 10.60
N ILE A 109 -33.09 30.06 9.72
CA ILE A 109 -31.97 29.32 9.14
C ILE A 109 -30.70 30.11 9.42
N VAL A 110 -29.75 29.48 10.12
CA VAL A 110 -28.49 30.10 10.53
C VAL A 110 -27.31 29.17 10.28
N SER A 111 -26.15 29.69 9.89
CA SER A 111 -24.92 28.90 9.74
C SER A 111 -25.13 27.62 8.91
N SER A 112 -25.95 27.67 7.86
CA SER A 112 -26.40 26.47 7.13
C SER A 112 -26.12 26.60 5.64
N GLU A 113 -25.99 25.48 4.95
CA GLU A 113 -25.71 25.40 3.51
C GLU A 113 -26.98 25.02 2.74
N ILE A 114 -27.34 25.76 1.69
CA ILE A 114 -28.50 25.49 0.84
C ILE A 114 -28.05 25.44 -0.62
N ASP A 115 -27.98 24.23 -1.19
CA ASP A 115 -27.32 24.04 -2.47
C ASP A 115 -27.89 22.90 -3.35
N ASN A 116 -27.40 22.82 -4.59
CA ASN A 116 -27.59 21.67 -5.49
C ASN A 116 -29.05 21.21 -5.68
N SER A 117 -30.00 22.14 -5.75
CA SER A 117 -31.41 21.88 -6.13
C SER A 117 -31.88 22.91 -7.16
N ASN A 118 -33.06 22.75 -7.77
CA ASN A 118 -33.55 23.77 -8.71
C ASN A 118 -33.75 25.13 -8.05
N TYR A 119 -34.33 25.12 -6.84
CA TYR A 119 -34.53 26.29 -6.00
C TYR A 119 -34.03 25.99 -4.58
N GLY A 120 -33.29 26.93 -4.00
CA GLY A 120 -32.90 26.84 -2.59
C GLY A 120 -34.11 27.01 -1.67
N ILE A 121 -34.63 28.23 -1.58
CA ILE A 121 -35.79 28.55 -0.74
C ILE A 121 -36.89 29.17 -1.60
N HIS A 122 -38.11 28.65 -1.47
CA HIS A 122 -39.29 29.23 -2.09
C HIS A 122 -40.30 29.67 -1.03
N GLN A 123 -40.62 30.96 -1.00
CA GLN A 123 -41.58 31.53 -0.04
C GLN A 123 -42.84 32.03 -0.76
N THR A 124 -44.00 31.50 -0.38
CA THR A 124 -45.32 31.99 -0.83
C THR A 124 -46.14 32.61 0.30
N GLY A 125 -45.77 32.36 1.56
CA GLY A 125 -46.39 32.96 2.75
C GLY A 125 -45.59 32.68 4.02
N GLY A 126 -45.93 33.31 5.14
CA GLY A 126 -45.17 33.20 6.39
C GLY A 126 -43.93 34.09 6.43
N ALA A 127 -42.89 33.70 7.18
CA ALA A 127 -41.64 34.44 7.31
C ALA A 127 -40.40 33.52 7.28
N VAL A 128 -39.44 33.81 6.38
CA VAL A 128 -38.09 33.22 6.38
C VAL A 128 -37.07 34.24 6.89
N ASN A 129 -36.28 33.84 7.89
CA ASN A 129 -35.04 34.52 8.30
C ASN A 129 -33.85 33.60 7.98
N LEU A 130 -32.92 34.08 7.17
CA LEU A 130 -31.71 33.41 6.73
C LEU A 130 -30.49 34.28 7.06
N SER A 131 -29.51 33.78 7.82
CA SER A 131 -28.31 34.55 8.18
C SER A 131 -27.08 33.66 8.36
N GLN A 132 -25.88 34.22 8.20
CA GLN A 132 -24.60 33.52 8.36
C GLN A 132 -24.50 32.21 7.57
N SER A 133 -25.27 32.08 6.51
CA SER A 133 -25.46 30.85 5.75
C SER A 133 -24.85 30.98 4.34
N SER A 134 -24.71 29.85 3.66
CA SER A 134 -24.17 29.76 2.30
C SER A 134 -25.25 29.23 1.35
N VAL A 135 -25.58 29.99 0.30
CA VAL A 135 -26.59 29.63 -0.71
C VAL A 135 -25.95 29.66 -2.09
N HIS A 136 -25.73 28.49 -2.70
CA HIS A 136 -24.99 28.38 -3.95
C HIS A 136 -25.43 27.16 -4.76
N ASP A 137 -25.01 27.09 -6.03
CA ASP A 137 -25.21 25.93 -6.90
C ASP A 137 -26.67 25.46 -7.07
N ASN A 138 -27.66 26.31 -6.74
CA ASN A 138 -29.06 26.04 -7.09
C ASN A 138 -29.32 26.48 -8.54
N ALA A 139 -29.98 25.64 -9.34
CA ALA A 139 -30.01 25.78 -10.79
C ALA A 139 -30.75 27.05 -11.29
N PHE A 140 -31.77 27.53 -10.54
CA PHE A 140 -32.55 28.70 -10.92
C PHE A 140 -32.40 29.85 -9.94
N TYR A 141 -32.84 29.68 -8.69
CA TYR A 141 -32.77 30.72 -7.66
C TYR A 141 -32.30 30.14 -6.33
N GLY A 142 -31.42 30.85 -5.65
CA GLY A 142 -31.09 30.59 -4.25
C GLY A 142 -32.28 30.89 -3.34
N VAL A 143 -32.94 32.03 -3.57
CA VAL A 143 -34.19 32.41 -2.88
C VAL A 143 -35.19 33.00 -3.87
N TYR A 144 -36.40 32.44 -3.89
CA TYR A 144 -37.52 32.90 -4.71
C TYR A 144 -38.74 33.22 -3.83
N ALA A 145 -39.16 34.49 -3.82
CA ALA A 145 -40.21 35.04 -2.95
C ALA A 145 -41.26 35.87 -3.71
N VAL A 146 -41.32 35.73 -5.05
CA VAL A 146 -42.29 36.45 -5.88
C VAL A 146 -43.72 36.07 -5.47
N GLY A 147 -44.54 37.07 -5.16
CA GLY A 147 -45.94 36.89 -4.76
C GLY A 147 -46.16 36.63 -3.28
N SER A 148 -45.10 36.57 -2.46
CA SER A 148 -45.25 36.49 -0.99
C SER A 148 -45.64 37.85 -0.39
N PRO A 149 -46.54 37.90 0.61
CA PRO A 149 -46.91 39.17 1.27
C PRO A 149 -45.80 39.76 2.15
N ASN A 150 -44.78 38.97 2.52
CA ASN A 150 -43.66 39.41 3.34
C ASN A 150 -42.35 39.21 2.58
N PRO A 151 -41.35 40.10 2.72
CA PRO A 151 -40.03 39.86 2.17
C PRO A 151 -39.29 38.75 2.94
N VAL A 152 -38.42 38.02 2.24
CA VAL A 152 -37.45 37.12 2.91
C VAL A 152 -36.33 37.97 3.49
N ASN A 153 -36.02 37.79 4.78
CA ASN A 153 -34.86 38.41 5.41
C ASN A 153 -33.62 37.52 5.22
N ALA A 154 -32.74 37.86 4.29
CA ALA A 154 -31.58 37.08 3.88
C ALA A 154 -30.27 37.89 3.88
N VAL A 155 -30.13 38.84 4.81
CA VAL A 155 -28.88 39.61 4.98
C VAL A 155 -27.79 38.77 5.66
N ASN A 156 -26.53 39.13 5.45
CA ASN A 156 -25.34 38.47 6.00
C ASN A 156 -25.21 36.99 5.60
N ASN A 157 -25.45 36.68 4.32
CA ASN A 157 -25.22 35.35 3.75
C ASN A 157 -24.22 35.42 2.60
N PHE A 158 -23.56 34.30 2.31
CA PHE A 158 -22.75 34.12 1.11
C PHE A 158 -23.58 33.46 0.02
N TRP A 159 -23.39 33.90 -1.22
CA TRP A 159 -24.25 33.49 -2.34
C TRP A 159 -23.50 32.67 -3.40
N GLY A 160 -22.37 32.06 -3.04
CA GLY A 160 -21.51 31.33 -3.98
C GLY A 160 -20.44 32.18 -4.67
N ASP A 161 -20.58 33.51 -4.65
CA ASP A 161 -19.57 34.43 -5.16
C ASP A 161 -19.44 35.70 -4.29
N SER A 162 -18.23 36.26 -4.23
CA SER A 162 -17.93 37.48 -3.45
C SER A 162 -18.71 38.72 -3.90
N THR A 163 -19.15 38.75 -5.17
CA THR A 163 -19.98 39.80 -5.76
C THR A 163 -21.45 39.73 -5.32
N GLY A 164 -21.84 38.71 -4.56
CA GLY A 164 -23.20 38.54 -4.05
C GLY A 164 -24.15 37.94 -5.07
N PRO A 165 -25.44 37.80 -4.73
CA PRO A 165 -26.42 37.16 -5.60
C PRO A 165 -26.76 38.05 -6.78
N TYR A 166 -27.03 37.45 -7.94
CA TYR A 166 -27.57 38.18 -9.07
C TYR A 166 -28.98 38.70 -8.76
N HIS A 167 -29.21 40.00 -8.95
CA HIS A 167 -30.54 40.63 -8.95
C HIS A 167 -30.60 41.71 -10.04
N PRO A 168 -31.60 41.70 -10.94
CA PRO A 168 -31.59 42.51 -12.17
C PRO A 168 -31.50 44.03 -11.95
N THR A 169 -32.04 44.54 -10.84
CA THR A 169 -32.00 45.97 -10.50
C THR A 169 -31.08 46.31 -9.33
N LEU A 170 -31.09 45.51 -8.24
CA LEU A 170 -30.36 45.79 -7.00
C LEU A 170 -28.91 45.28 -7.00
N ASN A 171 -28.56 44.28 -7.81
CA ASN A 171 -27.20 43.77 -7.95
C ASN A 171 -26.98 43.10 -9.34
N PRO A 172 -27.05 43.85 -10.45
CA PRO A 172 -26.98 43.29 -11.81
C PRO A 172 -25.62 42.68 -12.16
N GLY A 173 -24.57 43.00 -11.39
CA GLY A 173 -23.23 42.45 -11.54
C GLY A 173 -22.91 41.26 -10.62
N GLY A 174 -23.87 40.83 -9.79
CA GLY A 174 -23.67 39.67 -8.91
C GLY A 174 -23.53 38.38 -9.72
N LEU A 175 -22.49 37.61 -9.46
CA LEU A 175 -22.23 36.30 -10.07
C LEU A 175 -22.71 35.13 -9.19
N GLY A 176 -23.14 35.42 -7.97
CA GLY A 176 -23.68 34.44 -7.04
C GLY A 176 -25.11 34.00 -7.42
N ASN A 177 -25.60 33.00 -6.68
CA ASN A 177 -26.86 32.32 -6.94
C ASN A 177 -28.03 33.33 -7.03
N PRO A 178 -28.83 33.32 -8.11
CA PRO A 178 -29.83 34.36 -8.34
C PRO A 178 -30.89 34.44 -7.26
N ILE A 179 -31.43 35.63 -7.05
CA ILE A 179 -32.58 35.86 -6.17
C ILE A 179 -33.70 36.59 -6.91
N SER A 180 -34.94 36.40 -6.48
CA SER A 180 -36.08 37.15 -7.01
C SER A 180 -36.25 38.51 -6.30
N ASP A 181 -37.20 39.31 -6.80
CA ASP A 181 -37.75 40.43 -6.04
C ASP A 181 -38.30 39.94 -4.68
N ASN A 182 -38.47 40.88 -3.73
CA ASN A 182 -38.98 40.62 -2.37
C ASN A 182 -38.03 39.81 -1.47
N VAL A 183 -36.71 39.91 -1.69
CA VAL A 183 -35.65 39.33 -0.87
C VAL A 183 -34.71 40.44 -0.37
N ASN A 184 -34.52 40.56 0.94
CA ASN A 184 -33.57 41.49 1.54
C ASN A 184 -32.21 40.78 1.68
N PHE A 185 -31.22 41.13 0.85
CA PHE A 185 -29.93 40.43 0.79
C PHE A 185 -28.71 41.33 1.01
N ILE A 186 -28.92 42.63 1.23
CA ILE A 186 -27.87 43.63 1.46
C ILE A 186 -27.82 43.96 2.95
N PRO A 187 -26.66 43.84 3.63
CA PRO A 187 -25.37 43.38 3.09
C PRO A 187 -25.33 41.86 2.86
N TRP A 188 -24.48 41.42 1.93
CA TRP A 188 -24.08 40.02 1.77
C TRP A 188 -22.63 39.82 2.22
N LEU A 189 -22.23 38.57 2.44
CA LEU A 189 -20.86 38.21 2.80
C LEU A 189 -20.01 38.04 1.53
N GLN A 190 -18.78 38.56 1.53
CA GLN A 190 -17.84 38.40 0.41
C GLN A 190 -17.08 37.05 0.45
N LYS A 191 -17.20 36.31 1.54
CA LYS A 191 -16.58 35.00 1.76
C LYS A 191 -17.60 34.05 2.36
N ASP A 192 -17.45 32.78 2.06
CA ASP A 192 -18.28 31.72 2.60
C ASP A 192 -18.08 31.60 4.13
N PRO A 193 -19.13 31.86 4.95
CA PRO A 193 -19.03 31.78 6.41
C PRO A 193 -18.86 30.34 6.92
N LEU A 194 -19.17 29.33 6.11
CA LEU A 194 -19.07 27.91 6.49
C LEU A 194 -17.69 27.33 6.15
N LYS A 195 -16.89 28.03 5.33
CA LYS A 195 -15.51 27.68 5.00
C LYS A 195 -14.48 28.48 5.80
N ALA A 196 -14.95 29.29 6.76
CA ALA A 196 -14.06 29.94 7.70
C ALA A 196 -13.38 28.86 8.57
N LYS A 197 -12.04 28.96 8.69
CA LYS A 197 -11.32 28.19 9.71
C LYS A 197 -11.97 28.46 11.07
N PRO A 198 -12.19 27.45 11.93
CA PRO A 198 -12.78 27.68 13.24
C PRO A 198 -11.90 28.69 13.99
N THR A 199 -12.49 29.83 14.36
CA THR A 199 -11.88 30.73 15.33
C THR A 199 -12.10 30.14 16.72
N LEU A 200 -11.01 29.77 17.37
CA LEU A 200 -11.02 29.41 18.79
C LEU A 200 -11.45 30.66 19.58
N SER A 201 -12.55 30.55 20.33
CA SER A 201 -13.00 31.58 21.28
C SER A 201 -13.18 30.97 22.66
N ASN A 202 -13.02 31.76 23.73
CA ASN A 202 -13.01 31.29 25.12
C ASN A 202 -11.92 30.24 25.45
N LEU A 203 -10.75 30.32 24.79
CA LEU A 203 -9.58 29.62 25.30
C LEU A 203 -9.29 30.19 26.69
N ASN A 204 -9.24 29.35 27.72
CA ASN A 204 -8.75 29.74 29.06
C ASN A 204 -7.26 30.07 28.97
N GLN A 205 -6.93 31.16 28.29
CA GLN A 205 -5.56 31.60 28.04
C GLN A 205 -5.00 32.10 29.35
N LEU A 206 -3.88 31.51 29.76
CA LEU A 206 -3.13 31.89 30.94
C LEU A 206 -1.70 32.21 30.49
N LYS A 207 -1.03 33.13 31.18
CA LYS A 207 0.42 33.35 30.96
C LYS A 207 1.22 32.10 31.35
N SER A 208 2.53 32.12 31.05
CA SER A 208 3.50 31.07 31.42
C SER A 208 3.51 30.71 32.92
N ASP A 209 2.98 31.59 33.77
CA ASP A 209 2.76 31.37 35.21
C ASP A 209 1.53 30.50 35.55
N GLN A 210 0.74 30.09 34.57
CA GLN A 210 -0.50 29.29 34.69
C GLN A 210 -1.57 29.87 35.63
N THR A 211 -1.49 31.16 35.99
CA THR A 211 -2.40 31.78 36.96
C THR A 211 -2.99 33.09 36.48
N THR A 212 -2.32 33.78 35.55
CA THR A 212 -2.77 35.08 35.03
C THR A 212 -3.61 34.92 33.75
N PRO A 213 -4.91 35.27 33.76
CA PRO A 213 -5.75 35.19 32.56
C PRO A 213 -5.33 36.18 31.47
N ILE A 214 -5.41 35.75 30.21
CA ILE A 214 -5.20 36.57 29.02
C ILE A 214 -6.57 36.76 28.36
N ASN A 215 -6.90 38.01 28.03
CA ASN A 215 -8.14 38.34 27.34
C ASN A 215 -8.03 37.97 25.85
N GLU A 216 -9.14 37.48 25.29
CA GLU A 216 -9.24 37.13 23.87
C GLU A 216 -8.85 38.33 22.98
N GLY A 217 -7.80 38.17 22.16
CA GLY A 217 -7.25 39.20 21.28
C GLY A 217 -6.07 40.03 21.83
N ALA A 218 -5.58 39.75 23.03
CA ALA A 218 -4.32 40.31 23.51
C ALA A 218 -3.13 39.59 22.86
N VAL A 219 -2.17 40.34 22.31
CA VAL A 219 -0.92 39.79 21.74
C VAL A 219 0.15 39.86 22.81
N THR A 220 0.73 38.72 23.20
CA THR A 220 1.96 38.70 23.99
C THR A 220 3.11 38.13 23.17
N THR A 221 4.35 38.45 23.54
CA THR A 221 5.57 37.97 22.86
C THR A 221 5.86 36.48 23.11
N GLU A 222 4.91 35.75 23.69
CA GLU A 222 5.08 34.39 24.22
C GLU A 222 3.81 33.54 24.02
N ASP A 223 2.99 33.84 23.02
CA ASP A 223 1.77 33.06 22.75
C ASP A 223 2.20 31.68 22.22
N ILE A 224 2.20 30.66 23.09
CA ILE A 224 2.43 29.27 22.70
C ILE A 224 1.10 28.53 22.57
N ALA A 225 0.90 27.78 21.49
CA ALA A 225 -0.26 26.92 21.31
C ALA A 225 0.15 25.47 21.06
N ARG A 226 -0.68 24.51 21.48
CA ARG A 226 -0.56 23.09 21.14
C ARG A 226 -1.95 22.53 20.90
N ALA A 227 -2.06 21.53 20.01
CA ALA A 227 -3.31 20.80 19.89
C ALA A 227 -3.42 19.75 20.99
N VAL A 228 -4.66 19.48 21.39
CA VAL A 228 -5.04 18.38 22.27
C VAL A 228 -6.22 17.69 21.61
N ASP A 229 -6.11 16.40 21.30
CA ASP A 229 -7.24 15.66 20.75
C ASP A 229 -8.26 15.28 21.84
N THR A 230 -9.40 14.70 21.43
CA THR A 230 -10.47 14.28 22.36
C THR A 230 -10.05 13.19 23.33
N ASN A 231 -8.92 12.54 23.09
CA ASN A 231 -8.36 11.45 23.89
C ASN A 231 -7.20 11.94 24.77
N GLY A 232 -6.91 13.24 24.77
CA GLY A 232 -5.88 13.86 25.61
C GLY A 232 -4.46 13.78 25.05
N ILE A 233 -4.27 13.37 23.78
CA ILE A 233 -2.96 13.38 23.12
C ILE A 233 -2.62 14.82 22.75
N VAL A 234 -1.42 15.27 23.15
CA VAL A 234 -0.98 16.66 23.01
C VAL A 234 0.14 16.79 21.98
N SER A 235 0.16 17.88 21.20
CA SER A 235 1.32 18.26 20.38
C SER A 235 2.38 19.00 21.19
N ASP A 236 3.54 19.23 20.58
CA ASP A 236 4.51 20.19 21.09
C ASP A 236 3.94 21.62 21.08
N TRP A 237 4.52 22.49 21.90
CA TRP A 237 4.18 23.90 21.97
C TRP A 237 4.78 24.67 20.78
N GLN A 238 3.94 25.41 20.06
CA GLN A 238 4.33 26.28 18.96
C GLN A 238 4.24 27.74 19.39
N GLU A 239 5.34 28.48 19.24
CA GLU A 239 5.42 29.91 19.55
C GLU A 239 4.92 30.77 18.38
N PHE A 240 4.00 31.69 18.69
CA PHE A 240 3.41 32.70 17.80
C PHE A 240 4.01 34.08 18.10
N GLY A 241 4.10 34.93 17.07
CA GLY A 241 4.71 36.27 17.17
C GLY A 241 6.10 36.39 16.52
N VAL A 242 6.64 35.29 16.00
CA VAL A 242 7.83 35.28 15.11
C VAL A 242 7.38 35.51 13.66
N PRO A 243 8.04 36.40 12.88
CA PRO A 243 7.73 36.59 11.46
C PRO A 243 7.74 35.26 10.69
N GLY A 244 6.59 34.89 10.10
CA GLY A 244 6.41 33.64 9.34
C GLY A 244 5.51 32.60 10.03
N ASN A 245 5.38 32.64 11.36
CA ASN A 245 4.53 31.72 12.12
C ASN A 245 3.16 32.35 12.42
N VAL A 246 2.30 32.36 11.40
CA VAL A 246 0.93 32.89 11.46
C VAL A 246 -0.16 31.81 11.49
N ASP A 247 0.25 30.54 11.34
CA ASP A 247 -0.62 29.36 11.31
C ASP A 247 0.16 28.12 11.77
N PHE A 248 -0.54 27.12 12.30
CA PHE A 248 0.05 25.80 12.58
C PHE A 248 -0.96 24.70 12.24
N GLU A 249 -0.51 23.69 11.50
CA GLU A 249 -1.29 22.48 11.25
C GLU A 249 -0.78 21.39 12.19
N VAL A 250 -1.65 20.86 13.04
CA VAL A 250 -1.34 19.66 13.81
C VAL A 250 -1.87 18.46 13.06
N LYS A 251 -0.97 17.79 12.34
CA LYS A 251 -1.22 16.45 11.82
C LYS A 251 -0.81 15.45 12.90
N LEU A 252 -1.78 14.74 13.47
CA LEU A 252 -1.52 13.64 14.39
C LEU A 252 -1.59 12.33 13.62
N VAL A 253 -0.68 11.42 13.93
CA VAL A 253 -0.84 10.02 13.51
C VAL A 253 -2.02 9.45 14.29
N PRO A 254 -3.09 8.98 13.62
CA PRO A 254 -4.22 8.38 14.31
C PRO A 254 -3.79 7.03 14.90
N LEU A 255 -4.26 6.74 16.10
CA LEU A 255 -4.02 5.45 16.74
C LEU A 255 -4.98 4.39 16.18
N TYR A 256 -4.42 3.37 15.55
CA TYR A 256 -5.13 2.14 15.19
C TYR A 256 -4.45 0.99 15.92
N THR A 257 -5.25 0.07 16.46
CA THR A 257 -4.73 -1.08 17.21
C THR A 257 -4.96 -2.37 16.45
N GLN A 258 -4.02 -3.31 16.60
CA GLN A 258 -4.15 -4.66 16.09
C GLN A 258 -5.03 -5.53 17.00
N ARG A 259 -5.18 -5.15 18.29
CA ARG A 259 -6.04 -5.78 19.30
C ARG A 259 -7.36 -5.04 19.47
N GLU A 260 -8.32 -5.67 20.16
CA GLU A 260 -9.52 -4.99 20.67
C GLU A 260 -9.14 -3.80 21.55
N SER A 261 -9.65 -2.62 21.20
CA SER A 261 -9.42 -1.37 21.93
C SER A 261 -10.44 -0.31 21.52
N ASP A 262 -10.49 0.80 22.27
CA ASP A 262 -11.27 1.98 21.89
C ASP A 262 -10.66 2.81 20.74
N PHE A 263 -9.62 2.32 20.05
CA PHE A 263 -8.89 3.04 19.00
C PHE A 263 -8.80 2.24 17.69
N PRO A 264 -9.43 2.68 16.59
CA PRO A 264 -10.21 3.92 16.44
C PRO A 264 -11.56 3.90 17.17
N SER A 265 -12.15 2.72 17.31
CA SER A 265 -13.29 2.44 18.19
C SER A 265 -13.35 0.95 18.46
N ARG A 266 -13.92 0.54 19.59
CA ARG A 266 -14.11 -0.87 19.94
C ARG A 266 -14.86 -1.66 18.88
N ARG A 267 -15.92 -1.08 18.34
CA ARG A 267 -16.71 -1.68 17.28
C ARG A 267 -15.89 -1.95 16.00
N GLU A 268 -14.97 -1.06 15.68
CA GLU A 268 -14.11 -1.22 14.52
C GLU A 268 -13.03 -2.27 14.80
N THR A 269 -12.33 -2.20 15.94
CA THR A 269 -11.28 -3.17 16.29
C THR A 269 -11.80 -4.60 16.40
N GLU A 270 -13.01 -4.79 16.95
CA GLU A 270 -13.75 -6.06 16.95
C GLU A 270 -13.96 -6.65 15.55
N SER A 271 -13.92 -5.84 14.49
CA SER A 271 -14.14 -6.32 13.12
C SER A 271 -12.90 -6.95 12.48
N TRP A 272 -11.70 -6.79 13.07
CA TRP A 272 -10.45 -7.30 12.49
C TRP A 272 -9.53 -8.06 13.44
N PHE A 273 -9.52 -7.78 14.75
CA PHE A 273 -8.46 -8.29 15.63
C PHE A 273 -8.37 -9.83 15.64
N ASP A 274 -9.49 -10.53 15.59
CA ASP A 274 -9.58 -12.00 15.63
C ASP A 274 -9.45 -12.66 14.25
N ARG A 275 -9.33 -11.86 13.17
CA ARG A 275 -9.22 -12.40 11.81
C ARG A 275 -7.88 -13.09 11.60
N PRO A 276 -7.84 -14.16 10.79
CA PRO A 276 -6.60 -14.82 10.44
C PRO A 276 -5.59 -13.85 9.81
N TYR A 277 -4.37 -13.84 10.34
CA TYR A 277 -3.25 -13.19 9.69
C TYR A 277 -2.67 -14.14 8.64
N ALA A 278 -2.57 -13.69 7.40
CA ALA A 278 -2.45 -14.51 6.19
C ALA A 278 -1.59 -15.79 6.28
N LYS A 279 -0.36 -15.68 6.79
CA LYS A 279 0.61 -16.78 6.93
C LYS A 279 0.95 -17.09 8.40
N GLY A 280 0.14 -16.61 9.34
CA GLY A 280 0.32 -16.88 10.76
C GLY A 280 0.23 -18.37 11.06
N VAL A 281 1.16 -18.87 11.88
CA VAL A 281 1.21 -20.26 12.34
C VAL A 281 1.26 -20.29 13.85
N PHE A 282 0.44 -21.15 14.46
CA PHE A 282 0.38 -21.33 15.91
C PHE A 282 1.65 -22.04 16.43
N GLY A 283 2.34 -21.46 17.41
CA GLY A 283 3.50 -22.08 18.05
C GLY A 283 4.28 -21.11 18.96
N ASN A 284 5.17 -21.63 19.81
CA ASN A 284 5.84 -20.89 20.90
C ASN A 284 6.64 -19.63 20.48
N TYR A 285 6.88 -19.40 19.18
CA TYR A 285 7.72 -18.29 18.68
C TYR A 285 7.29 -17.77 17.29
N GLY A 286 6.13 -18.17 16.78
CA GLY A 286 5.50 -17.49 15.64
C GLY A 286 4.67 -16.33 16.17
N CYS A 287 4.44 -15.29 15.37
CA CYS A 287 3.60 -14.17 15.77
C CYS A 287 2.13 -14.52 16.05
N GLY A 288 1.73 -15.79 16.09
CA GLY A 288 0.35 -16.24 16.28
C GLY A 288 -0.38 -16.45 14.96
N SER A 289 -1.72 -16.47 15.02
CA SER A 289 -2.56 -16.79 13.86
C SER A 289 -3.53 -15.67 13.47
N THR A 290 -3.67 -14.64 14.30
CA THR A 290 -4.62 -13.54 14.07
C THR A 290 -3.92 -12.20 13.86
N ILE A 291 -4.67 -11.20 13.39
CA ILE A 291 -4.17 -9.81 13.31
C ILE A 291 -3.79 -9.29 14.70
N ALA A 292 -4.51 -9.67 15.76
CA ALA A 292 -4.14 -9.31 17.13
C ALA A 292 -2.73 -9.80 17.51
N ASP A 293 -2.34 -10.97 17.01
CA ASP A 293 -1.03 -11.55 17.33
C ASP A 293 0.09 -10.98 16.40
N CYS A 294 -0.17 -10.91 15.08
CA CYS A 294 0.85 -10.61 14.06
C CYS A 294 0.77 -9.22 13.41
N GLY A 295 -0.28 -8.44 13.67
CA GLY A 295 -0.71 -7.33 12.81
C GLY A 295 0.03 -6.01 12.99
N CYS A 296 1.15 -5.96 13.71
CA CYS A 296 1.80 -4.70 14.09
C CYS A 296 2.26 -3.88 12.87
N THR A 297 2.84 -4.56 11.88
CA THR A 297 3.41 -3.89 10.70
C THR A 297 2.33 -3.36 9.78
N ILE A 298 1.30 -4.16 9.51
CA ILE A 298 0.17 -3.72 8.66
C ILE A 298 -0.64 -2.61 9.33
N THR A 299 -0.84 -2.67 10.66
CA THR A 299 -1.53 -1.63 11.42
C THR A 299 -0.72 -0.34 11.42
N SER A 300 0.61 -0.43 11.54
CA SER A 300 1.50 0.73 11.41
C SER A 300 1.44 1.38 10.02
N MET A 301 1.36 0.57 8.96
CA MET A 301 1.16 1.09 7.60
C MET A 301 -0.20 1.74 7.40
N VAL A 302 -1.27 1.22 8.03
CA VAL A 302 -2.60 1.87 8.05
C VAL A 302 -2.52 3.22 8.76
N MET A 303 -1.89 3.31 9.93
CA MET A 303 -1.70 4.58 10.65
C MET A 303 -0.96 5.61 9.79
N LEU A 304 0.10 5.18 9.09
CA LEU A 304 0.82 6.02 8.13
C LEU A 304 -0.05 6.48 6.96
N GLY A 305 -0.83 5.57 6.36
CA GLY A 305 -1.77 5.91 5.28
C GLY A 305 -2.82 6.93 5.73
N LYS A 306 -3.44 6.72 6.90
CA LYS A 306 -4.44 7.62 7.47
C LYS A 306 -3.87 9.01 7.79
N TYR A 307 -2.63 9.09 8.28
CA TYR A 307 -1.93 10.36 8.50
C TYR A 307 -1.88 11.22 7.22
N TYR A 308 -1.65 10.58 6.07
CA TYR A 308 -1.66 11.23 4.75
C TYR A 308 -3.04 11.19 4.05
N LYS A 309 -4.12 10.95 4.80
CA LYS A 309 -5.51 10.95 4.32
C LYS A 309 -5.79 9.89 3.24
N ILE A 310 -5.01 8.82 3.20
CA ILE A 310 -5.23 7.65 2.34
C ILE A 310 -6.25 6.76 3.05
N ASN A 311 -7.53 7.04 2.82
CA ASN A 311 -8.62 6.32 3.47
C ASN A 311 -9.08 5.07 2.72
N ILE A 312 -8.72 4.94 1.44
CA ILE A 312 -9.15 3.88 0.54
C ILE A 312 -7.91 3.25 -0.09
N GLY A 313 -7.82 1.92 -0.05
CA GLY A 313 -6.74 1.15 -0.68
C GLY A 313 -6.90 1.04 -2.20
N ILE A 314 -5.89 0.46 -2.85
CA ILE A 314 -5.86 0.26 -4.31
C ILE A 314 -7.04 -0.59 -4.83
N ASP A 315 -7.56 -1.47 -3.99
CA ASP A 315 -8.73 -2.33 -4.25
C ASP A 315 -10.07 -1.64 -3.99
N LYS A 316 -10.05 -0.32 -3.74
CA LYS A 316 -11.22 0.51 -3.42
C LYS A 316 -11.88 0.16 -2.07
N SER A 317 -11.25 -0.67 -1.24
CA SER A 317 -11.70 -0.96 0.13
C SER A 317 -11.28 0.14 1.12
N ASN A 318 -11.92 0.22 2.29
CA ASN A 318 -11.43 1.08 3.36
C ASN A 318 -10.04 0.64 3.81
N SER A 319 -9.13 1.58 3.99
CA SER A 319 -7.81 1.30 4.55
C SER A 319 -7.96 1.02 6.05
N ASP A 320 -7.90 -0.26 6.41
CA ASP A 320 -7.91 -0.78 7.77
C ASP A 320 -7.11 -2.08 7.86
N PRO A 321 -6.75 -2.57 9.07
CA PRO A 321 -5.92 -3.76 9.23
C PRO A 321 -6.50 -5.02 8.59
N ALA A 322 -7.83 -5.19 8.54
CA ALA A 322 -8.43 -6.35 7.90
C ALA A 322 -8.26 -6.33 6.39
N ASN A 323 -8.57 -5.20 5.75
CA ASN A 323 -8.57 -5.12 4.29
C ASN A 323 -7.16 -5.13 3.72
N ILE A 324 -6.20 -4.44 4.34
CA ILE A 324 -4.80 -4.54 3.91
C ILE A 324 -4.28 -5.97 4.06
N ASN A 325 -4.60 -6.67 5.15
CA ASN A 325 -4.17 -8.05 5.36
C ASN A 325 -4.73 -8.99 4.29
N LEU A 326 -6.03 -8.86 3.98
CA LEU A 326 -6.69 -9.65 2.94
C LEU A 326 -6.06 -9.39 1.57
N TRP A 327 -5.92 -8.12 1.19
CA TRP A 327 -5.33 -7.75 -0.09
C TRP A 327 -3.91 -8.27 -0.23
N LEU A 328 -3.07 -8.12 0.81
CA LEU A 328 -1.70 -8.64 0.81
C LEU A 328 -1.68 -10.17 0.71
N ALA A 329 -2.59 -10.88 1.36
CA ALA A 329 -2.67 -12.34 1.26
C ALA A 329 -2.94 -12.80 -0.19
N GLU A 330 -3.86 -12.11 -0.87
CA GLU A 330 -4.24 -12.38 -2.27
C GLU A 330 -3.16 -11.96 -3.26
N ASN A 331 -2.40 -10.91 -2.94
CA ASN A 331 -1.40 -10.29 -3.83
C ASN A 331 0.05 -10.60 -3.42
N LYS A 332 0.27 -11.71 -2.69
CA LYS A 332 1.61 -12.22 -2.33
C LYS A 332 2.45 -11.20 -1.56
N GLY A 333 1.81 -10.39 -0.71
CA GLY A 333 2.41 -9.33 0.09
C GLY A 333 3.15 -9.78 1.35
N TYR A 334 3.33 -11.09 1.54
CA TYR A 334 4.01 -11.66 2.69
C TYR A 334 5.12 -12.61 2.27
N LEU A 335 6.25 -12.55 2.98
CA LEU A 335 7.37 -13.46 2.76
C LEU A 335 6.95 -14.91 3.03
N LYS A 336 7.37 -15.78 2.12
CA LYS A 336 7.25 -17.24 2.25
C LYS A 336 8.51 -17.76 2.94
N SER A 337 8.34 -18.79 3.76
CA SER A 337 9.47 -19.55 4.29
C SER A 337 9.10 -21.03 4.39
N SER A 338 10.07 -21.88 4.12
CA SER A 338 10.00 -23.32 4.38
C SER A 338 9.87 -23.63 5.87
N ASP A 339 10.32 -22.72 6.75
CA ASP A 339 9.98 -22.72 8.16
C ASP A 339 8.77 -21.80 8.39
N PRO A 340 7.58 -22.34 8.71
CA PRO A 340 6.39 -21.53 8.91
C PRO A 340 6.51 -20.51 10.06
N LYS A 341 7.46 -20.72 10.99
CA LYS A 341 7.75 -19.75 12.07
C LYS A 341 8.50 -18.51 11.57
N LYS A 342 9.07 -18.57 10.36
CA LYS A 342 9.83 -17.48 9.71
C LYS A 342 9.06 -16.82 8.57
N ALA A 343 7.80 -17.20 8.35
CA ALA A 343 6.93 -16.64 7.33
C ALA A 343 6.07 -15.50 7.89
N GLY A 344 5.46 -14.70 7.01
CA GLY A 344 4.48 -13.68 7.41
C GLY A 344 5.01 -12.27 7.61
N ASN A 345 6.31 -12.05 7.42
CA ASN A 345 6.89 -10.71 7.30
C ASN A 345 6.26 -9.97 6.10
N LEU A 346 5.90 -8.70 6.32
CA LEU A 346 5.32 -7.83 5.30
C LEU A 346 6.36 -7.49 4.22
N ILE A 347 5.98 -7.58 2.96
CA ILE A 347 6.78 -7.01 1.86
C ILE A 347 6.40 -5.54 1.70
N TRP A 348 7.31 -4.63 2.07
CA TRP A 348 7.04 -3.18 2.10
C TRP A 348 6.56 -2.61 0.77
N GLY A 349 7.13 -3.07 -0.35
CA GLY A 349 6.68 -2.67 -1.69
C GLY A 349 5.19 -2.95 -1.94
N LYS A 350 4.68 -4.07 -1.42
CA LYS A 350 3.26 -4.46 -1.54
C LYS A 350 2.35 -3.63 -0.62
N ALA A 351 2.82 -3.26 0.56
CA ALA A 351 2.08 -2.33 1.41
C ALA A 351 1.99 -0.92 0.79
N ILE A 352 3.08 -0.47 0.16
CA ILE A 352 3.10 0.79 -0.60
C ILE A 352 2.13 0.71 -1.80
N GLU A 353 2.14 -0.39 -2.54
CA GLU A 353 1.19 -0.65 -3.63
C GLU A 353 -0.26 -0.59 -3.14
N TYR A 354 -0.57 -1.22 -2.00
CA TYR A 354 -1.91 -1.17 -1.40
C TYR A 354 -2.36 0.26 -1.06
N LEU A 355 -1.48 1.09 -0.50
CA LEU A 355 -1.76 2.50 -0.21
C LEU A 355 -1.74 3.40 -1.46
N GLY A 356 -1.48 2.81 -2.63
CA GLY A 356 -1.58 3.41 -3.95
C GLY A 356 -3.01 3.43 -4.50
N PHE A 357 -3.12 3.57 -5.82
CA PHE A 357 -4.39 3.53 -6.55
C PHE A 357 -4.16 3.14 -8.00
N ILE A 358 -5.22 2.75 -8.70
CA ILE A 358 -5.20 2.59 -10.16
C ILE A 358 -5.67 3.91 -10.77
N ASP A 359 -4.85 4.50 -11.65
CA ASP A 359 -5.24 5.66 -12.43
C ASP A 359 -6.31 5.26 -13.46
N GLU A 360 -7.50 5.83 -13.38
CA GLU A 360 -8.65 5.38 -14.18
C GLU A 360 -8.53 5.73 -15.68
N ILE A 361 -7.62 6.63 -16.05
CA ILE A 361 -7.39 7.04 -17.44
C ILE A 361 -6.39 6.10 -18.11
N THR A 362 -5.28 5.82 -17.42
CA THR A 362 -4.14 5.07 -17.95
C THR A 362 -4.17 3.59 -17.57
N GLY A 363 -4.94 3.21 -16.56
CA GLY A 363 -4.97 1.87 -15.98
C GLY A 363 -3.71 1.51 -15.16
N LYS A 364 -2.77 2.45 -14.98
CA LYS A 364 -1.50 2.18 -14.29
C LYS A 364 -1.67 2.19 -12.77
N LYS A 365 -0.89 1.35 -12.09
CA LYS A 365 -0.77 1.41 -10.64
C LYS A 365 0.13 2.58 -10.23
N MET A 366 -0.41 3.43 -9.38
CA MET A 366 0.21 4.65 -8.90
C MET A 366 0.57 4.50 -7.43
N THR A 367 1.78 4.90 -7.05
CA THR A 367 2.21 4.98 -5.66
C THR A 367 2.08 6.40 -5.12
N ARG A 368 1.74 6.49 -3.82
CA ARG A 368 1.77 7.72 -3.02
C ARG A 368 2.96 7.79 -2.07
N PHE A 369 3.73 6.72 -1.95
CA PHE A 369 4.91 6.65 -1.11
C PHE A 369 6.14 6.26 -1.90
N ASP A 370 7.27 6.76 -1.44
CA ASP A 370 8.60 6.40 -1.91
C ASP A 370 9.54 6.22 -0.72
N PHE A 371 10.57 5.41 -0.89
CA PHE A 371 11.67 5.36 0.05
C PHE A 371 12.97 5.05 -0.71
N ASN A 372 14.04 5.77 -0.39
CA ASN A 372 15.33 5.46 -0.97
C ASN A 372 15.95 4.25 -0.25
N PRO A 373 16.25 3.13 -0.93
CA PRO A 373 16.79 1.91 -0.30
C PRO A 373 17.96 2.20 0.63
N LYS A 374 18.92 2.97 0.14
CA LYS A 374 20.21 3.15 0.79
C LYS A 374 20.13 3.99 2.06
N THR A 375 19.09 4.82 2.16
CA THR A 375 19.07 5.86 3.19
C THR A 375 17.80 5.90 4.03
N ASP A 376 16.70 5.34 3.55
CA ASP A 376 15.40 5.36 4.24
C ASP A 376 14.95 3.98 4.73
N TYR A 377 15.61 2.91 4.31
CA TYR A 377 15.26 1.54 4.69
C TYR A 377 16.15 1.03 5.82
N ASN A 378 15.52 0.42 6.83
CA ASN A 378 16.17 -0.20 7.98
C ASN A 378 17.19 0.71 8.68
N VAL A 379 16.82 1.99 8.84
CA VAL A 379 17.69 3.06 9.36
C VAL A 379 17.91 2.86 10.85
N PRO A 380 19.17 2.82 11.34
CA PRO A 380 19.44 2.60 12.76
C PRO A 380 18.99 3.77 13.64
N PHE A 381 18.52 3.49 14.85
CA PHE A 381 17.96 4.45 15.82
C PHE A 381 18.71 5.78 15.98
N SER A 382 20.04 5.75 16.02
CA SER A 382 20.88 6.93 16.23
C SER A 382 21.09 7.77 14.96
N SER A 383 20.49 7.41 13.83
CA SER A 383 20.67 8.12 12.57
C SER A 383 20.09 9.54 12.63
N PRO A 384 20.85 10.59 12.24
CA PRO A 384 20.33 11.95 12.13
C PRO A 384 19.11 12.06 11.20
N ARG A 385 18.98 11.14 10.24
CA ARG A 385 17.89 11.15 9.26
C ARG A 385 16.52 10.91 9.89
N ILE A 386 16.45 10.09 10.94
CA ILE A 386 15.23 9.90 11.76
C ILE A 386 14.74 11.24 12.28
N ASN A 387 15.65 12.01 12.90
CA ASN A 387 15.29 13.33 13.44
C ASN A 387 14.90 14.31 12.34
N ASN A 388 15.53 14.26 11.16
CA ASN A 388 15.16 15.11 10.03
C ASN A 388 13.73 14.83 9.53
N PHE A 389 13.33 13.56 9.46
CA PHE A 389 11.96 13.18 9.10
C PHE A 389 10.96 13.69 10.14
N LEU A 390 11.21 13.42 11.42
CA LEU A 390 10.31 13.81 12.50
C LEU A 390 10.20 15.32 12.67
N ASN A 391 11.32 16.06 12.55
CA ASN A 391 11.31 17.53 12.54
C ASN A 391 10.57 18.11 11.34
N SER A 392 10.41 17.33 10.26
CA SER A 392 9.61 17.68 9.09
C SER A 392 8.17 17.15 9.17
N ALA A 393 7.70 16.75 10.36
CA ALA A 393 6.40 16.14 10.59
C ALA A 393 6.14 14.92 9.69
N LYS A 394 7.15 14.07 9.50
CA LYS A 394 7.02 12.80 8.78
C LYS A 394 7.18 11.65 9.77
N PRO A 395 6.07 10.96 10.11
CA PRO A 395 6.15 9.79 10.99
C PRO A 395 6.94 8.66 10.32
N ILE A 396 7.55 7.82 11.14
CA ILE A 396 8.38 6.69 10.69
C ILE A 396 7.89 5.40 11.35
N VAL A 397 8.15 4.26 10.72
CA VAL A 397 7.78 2.95 11.25
C VAL A 397 9.02 2.34 11.89
N ALA A 398 9.08 2.31 13.21
CA ALA A 398 10.20 1.79 13.99
C ALA A 398 9.98 0.32 14.36
N TYR A 399 11.09 -0.38 14.63
CA TYR A 399 11.12 -1.77 15.00
C TYR A 399 11.97 -1.99 16.25
N SER A 400 11.44 -2.78 17.19
CA SER A 400 12.20 -3.30 18.33
C SER A 400 12.48 -4.78 18.16
N LYS A 401 13.75 -5.15 18.02
CA LYS A 401 14.23 -6.54 18.10
C LYS A 401 13.93 -7.15 19.47
N THR A 402 13.98 -6.34 20.52
CA THR A 402 13.70 -6.80 21.90
C THR A 402 12.32 -7.44 22.00
N PHE A 403 11.32 -6.93 21.27
CA PHE A 403 9.94 -7.43 21.34
C PHE A 403 9.43 -8.02 20.02
N GLY A 404 10.23 -8.00 18.96
CA GLY A 404 9.83 -8.42 17.62
C GLY A 404 8.64 -7.62 17.10
N HIS A 405 8.60 -6.31 17.37
CA HIS A 405 7.40 -5.48 17.24
C HIS A 405 7.64 -4.19 16.46
N TYR A 406 6.69 -3.82 15.60
CA TYR A 406 6.68 -2.57 14.83
C TYR A 406 5.66 -1.58 15.40
N PHE A 407 6.05 -0.31 15.45
CA PHE A 407 5.21 0.79 15.91
C PHE A 407 5.56 2.08 15.16
N VAL A 408 4.72 3.11 15.27
CA VAL A 408 4.96 4.39 14.58
C VAL A 408 5.56 5.40 15.55
N ILE A 409 6.71 5.98 15.22
CA ILE A 409 7.23 7.17 15.88
C ILE A 409 6.65 8.39 15.15
N ASP A 410 5.93 9.24 15.86
CA ASP A 410 5.20 10.36 15.27
C ASP A 410 5.89 11.72 15.49
N ASN A 411 6.64 11.90 16.58
CA ASN A 411 7.41 13.12 16.80
C ASN A 411 8.72 12.92 17.59
N LYS A 412 9.61 13.91 17.46
CA LYS A 412 10.83 14.02 18.26
C LYS A 412 10.56 14.88 19.50
N LEU A 413 10.75 14.31 20.68
CA LEU A 413 10.68 15.02 21.95
C LEU A 413 12.09 15.39 22.45
N ALA A 414 12.18 16.36 23.38
CA ALA A 414 13.45 16.88 23.89
C ALA A 414 14.43 15.79 24.36
N THR A 415 13.94 14.74 25.03
CA THR A 415 14.75 13.66 25.61
C THR A 415 14.39 12.26 25.10
N THR A 416 13.39 12.15 24.21
CA THR A 416 12.77 10.88 23.82
C THR A 416 12.05 11.03 22.47
N TYR A 417 11.13 10.15 22.17
CA TYR A 417 10.25 10.17 21.01
C TYR A 417 8.80 9.91 21.46
N GLY A 418 7.83 10.56 20.82
CA GLY A 418 6.44 10.13 20.92
C GLY A 418 6.19 8.98 19.96
N LEU A 419 5.18 8.16 20.27
CA LEU A 419 4.85 7.01 19.43
C LEU A 419 3.35 6.66 19.47
N LYS A 420 2.98 5.81 18.51
CA LYS A 420 1.68 5.13 18.38
C LYS A 420 1.95 3.64 18.24
N ASP A 421 1.58 2.91 19.28
CA ASP A 421 1.84 1.47 19.38
C ASP A 421 0.57 0.67 19.05
N PRO A 422 0.59 -0.22 18.05
CA PRO A 422 -0.60 -0.97 17.65
C PRO A 422 -0.99 -2.08 18.65
N TYR A 423 -0.08 -2.56 19.50
CA TYR A 423 -0.34 -3.63 20.46
C TYR A 423 -0.43 -3.12 21.90
N TRP A 424 0.56 -2.38 22.36
CA TRP A 424 0.59 -1.72 23.67
C TRP A 424 0.15 -0.27 23.54
N TYR A 425 -1.09 -0.08 23.13
CA TYR A 425 -1.67 1.19 22.68
C TYR A 425 -1.77 2.29 23.76
N GLY A 426 -1.44 1.99 25.03
CA GLY A 426 -1.20 2.99 26.08
C GLY A 426 0.19 3.61 26.05
N THR A 427 1.10 3.07 25.24
CA THR A 427 2.46 3.57 25.08
C THR A 427 2.45 4.81 24.20
N THR A 428 2.76 5.96 24.79
CA THR A 428 2.76 7.25 24.10
C THR A 428 4.16 7.84 23.94
N LYS A 429 5.14 7.33 24.70
CA LYS A 429 6.54 7.77 24.67
C LYS A 429 7.47 6.57 24.71
N LEU A 430 8.60 6.68 23.99
CA LEU A 430 9.59 5.59 23.90
C LEU A 430 10.29 5.29 25.23
N ASN A 431 10.33 6.25 26.15
CA ASN A 431 10.91 6.10 27.49
C ASN A 431 9.85 5.93 28.58
N GLN A 432 8.59 5.64 28.20
CA GLN A 432 7.52 5.40 29.16
C GLN A 432 7.84 4.11 29.96
N PRO A 433 7.70 4.13 31.30
CA PRO A 433 7.84 2.92 32.09
C PRO A 433 6.76 1.88 31.71
N PRO A 434 7.06 0.57 31.74
CA PRO A 434 6.09 -0.46 31.41
C PRO A 434 4.96 -0.52 32.44
N ASP A 435 3.74 -0.72 31.95
CA ASP A 435 2.55 -1.07 32.72
C ASP A 435 1.73 -2.09 31.89
N PRO A 436 2.20 -3.35 31.80
CA PRO A 436 1.60 -4.35 30.91
C PRO A 436 0.22 -4.82 31.39
N TYR A 437 -0.15 -4.50 32.63
CA TYR A 437 -1.46 -4.80 33.21
C TYR A 437 -2.39 -3.58 33.27
N GLY A 438 -1.93 -2.43 32.79
CA GLY A 438 -2.73 -1.23 32.64
C GLY A 438 -3.80 -1.39 31.56
N ASP A 439 -4.86 -0.60 31.67
CA ASP A 439 -5.87 -0.41 30.63
C ASP A 439 -5.93 1.09 30.32
N PRO A 440 -5.24 1.55 29.25
CA PRO A 440 -4.59 0.77 28.20
C PRO A 440 -3.19 0.20 28.60
N PRO A 441 -2.73 -0.90 27.97
CA PRO A 441 -1.45 -1.53 28.29
C PRO A 441 -0.26 -0.71 27.76
N VAL A 442 0.84 -0.68 28.50
CA VAL A 442 2.03 0.12 28.21
C VAL A 442 3.29 -0.75 28.17
N GLN A 443 4.10 -0.57 27.12
CA GLN A 443 5.40 -1.22 26.95
C GLN A 443 6.56 -0.28 27.26
N GLY A 444 7.57 -0.81 27.94
CA GLY A 444 8.80 -0.10 28.25
C GLY A 444 9.87 -0.36 27.20
N TYR A 445 10.07 0.57 26.27
CA TYR A 445 11.12 0.49 25.24
C TYR A 445 12.48 1.02 25.68
N ASN A 446 12.62 1.49 26.93
CA ASN A 446 13.87 2.02 27.49
C ASN A 446 14.52 3.11 26.61
N ASN A 447 13.70 3.93 25.95
CA ASN A 447 14.13 4.98 25.03
C ASN A 447 14.93 4.45 23.83
N HIS A 448 14.63 3.24 23.36
CA HIS A 448 15.37 2.58 22.29
C HIS A 448 14.46 1.80 21.34
N PHE A 449 14.82 1.81 20.06
CA PHE A 449 14.39 0.86 19.04
C PHE A 449 15.62 0.50 18.20
N ASP A 450 15.57 -0.54 17.38
CA ASP A 450 16.73 -1.02 16.64
C ASP A 450 16.87 -0.29 15.30
N THR A 451 15.79 -0.32 14.51
CA THR A 451 15.76 0.27 13.18
C THR A 451 14.42 0.92 12.86
N ALA A 452 14.37 1.73 11.80
CA ALA A 452 13.14 2.33 11.30
C ALA A 452 13.12 2.41 9.78
N ASN A 453 11.91 2.27 9.22
CA ASN A 453 11.62 2.54 7.82
C ASN A 453 11.00 3.93 7.68
N LEU A 454 11.58 4.73 6.79
CA LEU A 454 11.26 6.12 6.56
C LEU A 454 10.54 6.25 5.21
N PHE A 455 9.28 6.67 5.21
CA PHE A 455 8.49 6.77 3.98
C PHE A 455 8.28 8.24 3.60
N THR A 456 8.60 8.58 2.36
CA THR A 456 8.32 9.89 1.78
C THR A 456 6.98 9.85 1.08
N TYR A 457 6.02 10.64 1.57
CA TYR A 457 4.76 10.86 0.87
C TYR A 457 4.97 11.74 -0.38
N LEU A 458 4.32 11.36 -1.47
CA LEU A 458 4.39 12.02 -2.77
C LEU A 458 3.13 12.87 -2.98
N GLU A 459 3.27 14.20 -2.87
CA GLU A 459 2.18 15.15 -3.16
C GLU A 459 1.68 15.04 -4.61
N GLN A 460 2.56 14.61 -5.51
CA GLN A 460 2.23 14.21 -6.87
C GLN A 460 2.50 12.71 -7.00
N PRO A 461 1.46 11.87 -6.96
CA PRO A 461 1.61 10.43 -7.16
C PRO A 461 2.27 10.12 -8.51
N ARG A 462 3.01 9.02 -8.57
CA ARG A 462 3.69 8.57 -9.78
C ARG A 462 3.43 7.08 -10.02
N PRO A 463 3.61 6.56 -11.25
CA PRO A 463 3.54 5.13 -11.50
C PRO A 463 4.54 4.38 -10.62
N ILE A 464 4.17 3.17 -10.21
CA ILE A 464 5.13 2.26 -9.57
C ILE A 464 6.26 2.00 -10.57
N ALA A 465 7.50 2.20 -10.12
CA ALA A 465 8.69 2.02 -10.95
C ALA A 465 9.15 0.56 -10.96
N ALA A 466 9.91 0.22 -11.98
CA ALA A 466 10.66 -1.03 -12.05
C ALA A 466 11.59 -1.15 -10.82
N THR A 467 11.41 -2.20 -10.03
CA THR A 467 12.16 -2.42 -8.78
C THR A 467 12.33 -3.91 -8.51
N MET A 468 13.32 -4.27 -7.69
CA MET A 468 13.63 -5.65 -7.34
C MET A 468 13.86 -5.78 -5.84
N TYR A 469 13.13 -6.72 -5.22
CA TYR A 469 13.30 -7.13 -3.83
C TYR A 469 13.69 -8.60 -3.81
N ILE A 470 14.75 -8.94 -3.08
CA ILE A 470 15.20 -10.32 -2.89
C ILE A 470 15.35 -10.56 -1.40
N TYR A 471 14.67 -11.57 -0.90
CA TYR A 471 14.69 -11.95 0.51
C TYR A 471 15.19 -13.38 0.66
N LEU A 472 16.05 -13.59 1.65
CA LEU A 472 16.62 -14.88 1.97
C LEU A 472 16.36 -15.19 3.44
N ALA A 473 15.50 -16.17 3.70
CA ALA A 473 15.29 -16.75 5.02
C ALA A 473 16.10 -18.03 5.13
N SER A 474 17.23 -18.00 5.84
CA SER A 474 18.17 -19.11 5.88
C SER A 474 19.24 -18.93 6.95
N PRO A 475 20.03 -19.98 7.22
CA PRO A 475 21.38 -19.83 7.74
C PRO A 475 22.40 -19.60 6.61
N ALA A 476 22.17 -18.60 5.76
CA ALA A 476 23.09 -18.23 4.67
C ALA A 476 23.13 -16.71 4.46
N GLU A 477 24.19 -16.25 3.83
CA GLU A 477 24.32 -14.90 3.31
C GLU A 477 23.95 -14.84 1.83
N LEU A 478 23.64 -13.63 1.37
CA LEU A 478 23.20 -13.35 0.00
C LEU A 478 24.22 -12.42 -0.67
N LEU A 479 24.62 -12.76 -1.87
CA LEU A 479 25.45 -11.92 -2.75
C LEU A 479 24.81 -11.90 -4.14
N ILE A 480 24.63 -10.71 -4.70
CA ILE A 480 24.15 -10.53 -6.08
C ILE A 480 25.20 -9.77 -6.90
N THR A 481 25.35 -10.18 -8.16
CA THR A 481 26.12 -9.48 -9.18
C THR A 481 25.18 -9.03 -10.29
N ASP A 482 25.27 -7.77 -10.71
CA ASP A 482 24.41 -7.22 -11.75
C ASP A 482 24.98 -7.40 -13.18
N PRO A 483 24.23 -7.05 -14.24
CA PRO A 483 24.69 -7.20 -15.63
C PRO A 483 25.98 -6.44 -15.99
N LEU A 484 26.42 -5.50 -15.15
CA LEU A 484 27.67 -4.75 -15.34
C LEU A 484 28.82 -5.31 -14.47
N GLY A 485 28.59 -6.39 -13.74
CA GLY A 485 29.57 -7.03 -12.86
C GLY A 485 29.71 -6.40 -11.48
N ARG A 486 28.81 -5.48 -11.09
CA ARG A 486 28.84 -4.82 -9.78
C ARG A 486 28.19 -5.72 -8.73
N LYS A 487 28.75 -5.75 -7.52
CA LYS A 487 28.30 -6.62 -6.44
C LYS A 487 27.57 -5.90 -5.32
N LEU A 488 26.61 -6.58 -4.71
CA LEU A 488 25.91 -6.14 -3.51
C LEU A 488 25.62 -7.35 -2.62
N GLY A 489 25.90 -7.24 -1.32
CA GLY A 489 25.68 -8.34 -0.38
C GLY A 489 26.93 -8.69 0.41
N LYS A 490 27.00 -9.92 0.89
CA LYS A 490 28.10 -10.38 1.74
C LYS A 490 28.62 -11.73 1.27
N ASP A 491 29.93 -11.79 1.13
CA ASP A 491 30.70 -13.02 0.96
C ASP A 491 31.30 -13.39 2.33
N PRO A 492 30.69 -14.35 3.07
CA PRO A 492 31.17 -14.75 4.38
C PRO A 492 32.48 -15.55 4.32
N ILE A 493 32.80 -16.19 3.19
CA ILE A 493 34.03 -16.99 3.02
C ILE A 493 35.23 -16.05 2.88
N ALA A 494 35.10 -15.01 2.05
CA ALA A 494 36.12 -13.97 1.91
C ALA A 494 36.09 -12.95 3.05
N GLY A 495 35.00 -12.88 3.82
CA GLY A 495 34.78 -11.87 4.86
C GLY A 495 34.56 -10.46 4.29
N ILE A 496 34.03 -10.35 3.08
CA ILE A 496 33.85 -9.08 2.35
C ILE A 496 32.36 -8.72 2.26
N VAL A 497 32.05 -7.44 2.46
CA VAL A 497 30.72 -6.86 2.19
C VAL A 497 30.85 -5.94 0.97
N TYR A 498 29.97 -6.13 0.00
CA TYR A 498 29.91 -5.37 -1.25
C TYR A 498 28.71 -4.41 -1.25
N ASP A 499 28.92 -3.20 -1.77
CA ASP A 499 27.92 -2.12 -1.90
C ASP A 499 28.23 -1.29 -3.16
N GLU A 500 28.31 -1.98 -4.32
CA GLU A 500 28.74 -1.39 -5.60
C GLU A 500 27.56 -1.05 -6.51
N ILE A 501 26.40 -1.69 -6.31
CA ILE A 501 25.19 -1.42 -7.09
C ILE A 501 24.54 -0.11 -6.60
N PRO A 502 24.31 0.89 -7.46
CA PRO A 502 23.70 2.16 -7.06
C PRO A 502 22.23 1.97 -6.68
N ASP A 503 21.69 2.91 -5.88
CA ASP A 503 20.28 2.94 -5.48
C ASP A 503 19.79 1.57 -4.98
N SER A 504 20.63 0.95 -4.15
CA SER A 504 20.39 -0.36 -3.59
C SER A 504 20.87 -0.46 -2.15
N ILE A 505 20.47 -1.53 -1.47
CA ILE A 505 20.89 -1.86 -0.12
C ILE A 505 20.85 -3.37 0.11
N TYR A 506 21.80 -3.86 0.88
CA TYR A 506 21.77 -5.18 1.50
C TYR A 506 21.65 -5.01 3.01
N THR A 507 20.65 -5.65 3.62
CA THR A 507 20.33 -5.49 5.04
C THR A 507 19.70 -6.77 5.62
N SER A 508 19.30 -6.72 6.89
CA SER A 508 18.65 -7.81 7.59
C SER A 508 17.37 -7.35 8.28
N GLU A 509 16.26 -8.02 8.02
CA GLU A 509 15.00 -7.82 8.73
C GLU A 509 14.77 -8.95 9.74
N SER A 510 14.24 -8.62 10.91
CA SER A 510 13.94 -9.62 11.93
C SER A 510 12.47 -10.04 11.87
N SER A 511 12.16 -11.22 12.42
CA SER A 511 10.79 -11.74 12.47
C SER A 511 9.84 -10.84 13.25
N ILE A 512 8.58 -10.83 12.84
CA ILE A 512 7.48 -10.24 13.60
C ILE A 512 7.01 -11.28 14.62
N VAL A 513 6.86 -10.93 15.89
CA VAL A 513 6.36 -11.81 16.96
C VAL A 513 5.44 -11.10 17.96
N SER A 514 5.59 -9.78 18.17
CA SER A 514 4.84 -8.99 19.18
C SER A 514 4.79 -9.67 20.55
N SER A 515 5.95 -9.86 21.19
CA SER A 515 6.06 -10.58 22.45
C SER A 515 5.93 -9.67 23.68
N ASP A 516 5.11 -10.05 24.65
CA ASP A 516 4.99 -9.40 25.96
C ASP A 516 6.27 -9.52 26.82
N ILE A 517 7.20 -10.38 26.43
CA ILE A 517 8.48 -10.55 27.10
C ILE A 517 9.64 -10.30 26.13
N PRO A 518 10.79 -9.80 26.62
CA PRO A 518 11.98 -9.67 25.79
C PRO A 518 12.35 -11.01 25.12
N LEU A 519 12.57 -10.97 23.82
CA LEU A 519 12.98 -12.11 23.01
C LEU A 519 14.47 -12.44 23.22
N ASP A 520 14.80 -13.72 23.18
CA ASP A 520 16.18 -14.19 23.11
C ASP A 520 16.74 -13.89 21.70
N PRO A 521 17.82 -13.10 21.57
CA PRO A 521 18.41 -12.78 20.26
C PRO A 521 18.80 -14.02 19.44
N SER A 522 19.15 -15.14 20.08
CA SER A 522 19.50 -16.38 19.38
C SER A 522 18.30 -17.04 18.70
N GLN A 523 17.09 -16.64 19.06
CA GLN A 523 15.83 -17.17 18.55
C GLN A 523 15.20 -16.28 17.48
N ILE A 524 15.70 -15.05 17.32
CA ILE A 524 15.24 -14.13 16.28
C ILE A 524 15.98 -14.48 14.99
N HIS A 525 15.23 -15.02 14.03
CA HIS A 525 15.79 -15.24 12.70
C HIS A 525 15.79 -13.93 11.93
N GLU A 526 16.95 -13.63 11.33
CA GLU A 526 17.10 -12.51 10.42
C GLU A 526 16.94 -13.01 8.98
N ILE A 527 16.07 -12.33 8.25
CA ILE A 527 15.88 -12.46 6.82
C ILE A 527 16.85 -11.49 6.17
N LYS A 528 17.73 -11.97 5.29
CA LYS A 528 18.59 -11.08 4.50
C LYS A 528 17.76 -10.48 3.38
N ALA A 529 17.89 -9.18 3.16
CA ALA A 529 17.11 -8.44 2.18
C ALA A 529 18.03 -7.64 1.28
N ILE A 530 17.84 -7.79 -0.03
CA ILE A 530 18.38 -6.91 -1.06
C ILE A 530 17.21 -6.15 -1.66
N TYR A 531 17.35 -4.83 -1.75
CA TYR A 531 16.41 -3.97 -2.47
C TYR A 531 17.18 -3.12 -3.47
N ILE A 532 16.76 -3.16 -4.74
CA ILE A 532 17.30 -2.37 -5.85
C ILE A 532 16.15 -1.54 -6.43
N SER A 533 16.20 -0.21 -6.29
CA SER A 533 15.12 0.67 -6.74
C SER A 533 15.21 1.08 -8.21
N SER A 534 16.28 0.69 -8.90
CA SER A 534 16.48 0.96 -10.33
C SER A 534 17.32 -0.15 -11.00
N PRO A 535 16.78 -1.39 -11.05
CA PRO A 535 17.47 -2.52 -11.66
C PRO A 535 17.68 -2.31 -13.17
N LEU A 536 18.83 -2.75 -13.67
CA LEU A 536 19.13 -2.88 -15.10
C LEU A 536 18.44 -4.11 -15.70
N ASP A 537 18.03 -4.02 -16.96
CA ASP A 537 17.59 -5.16 -17.76
C ASP A 537 18.74 -6.14 -17.97
N GLY A 538 18.48 -7.45 -17.86
CA GLY A 538 19.48 -8.50 -18.12
C GLY A 538 19.69 -9.48 -16.97
N GLN A 539 20.77 -10.24 -17.09
CA GLN A 539 21.13 -11.33 -16.17
C GLN A 539 21.78 -10.81 -14.88
N TYR A 540 21.31 -11.31 -13.74
CA TYR A 540 21.93 -11.17 -12.44
C TYR A 540 22.36 -12.54 -11.93
N ASP A 541 23.55 -12.61 -11.37
CA ASP A 541 24.05 -13.82 -10.71
C ASP A 541 23.79 -13.69 -9.20
N ILE A 542 23.07 -14.64 -8.63
CA ILE A 542 22.73 -14.68 -7.21
C ILE A 542 23.42 -15.86 -6.56
N GLN A 543 24.15 -15.61 -5.47
CA GLN A 543 24.83 -16.61 -4.67
C GLN A 543 24.21 -16.65 -3.27
N ILE A 544 23.77 -17.84 -2.86
CA ILE A 544 23.41 -18.16 -1.48
C ILE A 544 24.60 -18.89 -0.87
N ILE A 545 25.21 -18.30 0.18
CA ILE A 545 26.45 -18.80 0.76
C ILE A 545 26.18 -19.27 2.19
N GLY A 546 26.27 -20.57 2.43
CA GLY A 546 25.92 -21.17 3.72
C GLY A 546 26.83 -20.73 4.87
N ILE A 547 26.23 -20.37 6.00
CA ILE A 547 26.93 -20.08 7.25
C ILE A 547 26.61 -21.08 8.37
N ASP A 548 25.53 -21.84 8.22
CA ASP A 548 25.19 -23.01 9.04
C ASP A 548 24.42 -24.04 8.17
N THR A 549 24.19 -25.23 8.71
CA THR A 549 23.37 -26.27 8.07
C THR A 549 21.88 -25.97 8.24
N GLY A 550 21.13 -25.98 7.15
CA GLY A 550 19.67 -25.92 7.23
C GLY A 550 18.98 -25.59 5.91
N GLY A 551 17.64 -25.49 5.98
CA GLY A 551 16.83 -25.07 4.85
C GLY A 551 16.92 -23.57 4.59
N TYR A 552 16.85 -23.16 3.33
CA TYR A 552 16.68 -21.78 2.91
C TYR A 552 15.40 -21.57 2.10
N THR A 553 14.93 -20.32 2.07
CA THR A 553 13.92 -19.84 1.13
C THR A 553 14.40 -18.52 0.52
N LEU A 554 14.60 -18.52 -0.79
CA LEU A 554 14.88 -17.34 -1.60
C LEU A 554 13.57 -16.86 -2.23
N SER A 555 13.13 -15.67 -1.84
CA SER A 555 11.92 -15.04 -2.38
C SER A 555 12.28 -13.76 -3.13
N THR A 556 11.91 -13.70 -4.39
CA THR A 556 12.13 -12.52 -5.25
C THR A 556 10.77 -11.92 -5.58
N LEU A 557 10.61 -10.61 -5.35
CA LEU A 557 9.50 -9.81 -5.85
C LEU A 557 10.08 -8.76 -6.78
N ILE A 558 9.62 -8.75 -8.03
CA ILE A 558 9.98 -7.72 -8.99
C ILE A 558 8.77 -6.94 -9.44
N TYR A 559 9.01 -5.68 -9.78
CA TYR A 559 8.09 -4.82 -10.52
C TYR A 559 8.70 -4.46 -11.85
N ASP A 560 7.88 -4.36 -12.89
CA ASP A 560 8.25 -3.75 -14.16
C ASP A 560 7.85 -2.27 -14.23
N GLN A 561 8.09 -1.64 -15.37
CA GLN A 561 7.78 -0.23 -15.60
C GLN A 561 6.27 0.11 -15.68
N THR A 562 5.38 -0.89 -15.74
CA THR A 562 3.92 -0.66 -15.69
C THR A 562 3.37 -0.80 -14.28
N GLY A 563 4.19 -1.27 -13.33
CA GLY A 563 3.79 -1.54 -11.96
C GLY A 563 3.18 -2.93 -11.80
N ASP A 564 3.29 -3.79 -12.81
CA ASP A 564 2.97 -5.20 -12.68
C ASP A 564 4.12 -5.91 -11.97
N SER A 565 3.78 -6.97 -11.25
CA SER A 565 4.73 -7.61 -10.34
C SER A 565 4.69 -9.12 -10.47
N LYS A 566 5.86 -9.75 -10.38
CA LYS A 566 6.01 -11.20 -10.32
C LYS A 566 6.73 -11.59 -9.03
N ASP A 567 6.16 -12.56 -8.31
CA ASP A 567 6.86 -13.23 -7.21
C ASP A 567 7.43 -14.57 -7.69
N ILE A 568 8.66 -14.86 -7.30
CA ILE A 568 9.32 -16.13 -7.57
C ILE A 568 9.92 -16.63 -6.26
N THR A 569 9.76 -17.92 -5.96
CA THR A 569 10.26 -18.50 -4.71
C THR A 569 11.01 -19.78 -5.02
N GLN A 570 12.18 -19.92 -4.42
CA GLN A 570 13.08 -21.08 -4.52
C GLN A 570 13.41 -21.57 -3.10
N THR A 571 13.39 -22.89 -2.90
CA THR A 571 13.73 -23.51 -1.61
C THR A 571 14.75 -24.60 -1.78
N GLY A 572 15.62 -24.77 -0.79
CA GLY A 572 16.61 -25.84 -0.79
C GLY A 572 17.24 -25.99 0.58
N ASN A 573 18.26 -26.85 0.66
CA ASN A 573 19.12 -26.96 1.84
C ASN A 573 20.48 -26.34 1.52
N ILE A 574 21.18 -25.90 2.56
CA ILE A 574 22.53 -25.38 2.46
C ILE A 574 23.39 -25.94 3.59
N LEU A 575 24.68 -26.04 3.34
CA LEU A 575 25.71 -26.42 4.30
C LEU A 575 26.71 -25.25 4.47
N PRO A 576 27.45 -25.18 5.59
CA PRO A 576 28.48 -24.17 5.79
C PRO A 576 29.48 -24.14 4.63
N ASP A 577 29.84 -22.93 4.18
CA ASP A 577 30.80 -22.65 3.11
C ASP A 577 30.46 -23.21 1.71
N ILE A 578 29.28 -23.83 1.54
CA ILE A 578 28.76 -24.22 0.23
C ILE A 578 28.00 -23.05 -0.39
N ILE A 579 28.19 -22.87 -1.69
CA ILE A 579 27.54 -21.85 -2.50
C ILE A 579 26.49 -22.52 -3.38
N GLN A 580 25.24 -22.06 -3.30
CA GLN A 580 24.22 -22.36 -4.31
C GLN A 580 24.05 -21.13 -5.20
N GLU A 581 24.21 -21.32 -6.50
CA GLU A 581 24.07 -20.25 -7.49
C GLU A 581 22.70 -20.27 -8.17
N PHE A 582 22.23 -19.09 -8.55
CA PHE A 582 21.02 -18.86 -9.32
C PHE A 582 21.26 -17.79 -10.38
N GLU A 583 20.61 -17.96 -11.53
CA GLU A 583 20.55 -16.98 -12.60
C GLU A 583 19.17 -16.30 -12.57
N LEU A 584 19.15 -14.97 -12.45
CA LEU A 584 17.94 -14.16 -12.56
C LEU A 584 17.99 -13.32 -13.83
N ASN A 585 17.20 -13.70 -14.83
CA ASN A 585 17.02 -12.93 -16.05
C ASN A 585 15.91 -11.90 -15.86
N TYR A 586 16.27 -10.66 -15.51
CA TYR A 586 15.29 -9.61 -15.19
C TYR A 586 14.88 -8.78 -16.43
N SER A 587 13.58 -8.53 -16.55
CA SER A 587 13.02 -7.61 -17.55
C SER A 587 12.30 -6.42 -16.91
N THR A 588 12.75 -5.23 -17.26
CA THR A 588 12.12 -3.94 -16.94
C THR A 588 10.81 -3.71 -17.69
N THR A 589 10.60 -4.41 -18.81
CA THR A 589 9.44 -4.21 -19.70
C THR A 589 8.27 -5.09 -19.34
N THR A 590 8.54 -6.35 -18.96
CA THR A 590 7.50 -7.32 -18.63
C THR A 590 7.93 -8.17 -17.44
N ALA A 591 7.28 -8.00 -16.29
CA ALA A 591 7.59 -8.79 -15.09
C ALA A 591 7.46 -10.30 -15.35
N GLU A 592 6.48 -10.72 -16.16
CA GLU A 592 6.25 -12.14 -16.50
C GLU A 592 7.41 -12.82 -17.20
N GLN A 593 8.24 -12.09 -17.95
CA GLN A 593 9.42 -12.63 -18.63
C GLN A 593 10.61 -12.84 -17.68
N THR A 594 10.51 -12.39 -16.43
CA THR A 594 11.58 -12.58 -15.47
C THR A 594 11.64 -14.02 -14.99
N GLU A 595 12.78 -14.68 -15.13
CA GLU A 595 13.00 -16.08 -14.75
C GLU A 595 14.13 -16.19 -13.73
N LEU A 596 13.92 -17.01 -12.69
CA LEU A 596 14.93 -17.32 -11.67
C LEU A 596 15.22 -18.82 -11.72
N GLN A 597 16.40 -19.18 -12.20
CA GLN A 597 16.81 -20.56 -12.44
C GLN A 597 17.91 -20.94 -11.46
N ARG A 598 17.78 -22.09 -10.80
CA ARG A 598 18.85 -22.65 -9.96
C ARG A 598 19.92 -23.26 -10.86
N ILE A 599 21.17 -22.90 -10.63
CA ILE A 599 22.28 -23.53 -11.33
C ILE A 599 22.53 -24.91 -10.71
N VAL A 600 22.58 -25.93 -11.56
CA VAL A 600 22.88 -27.32 -11.18
C VAL A 600 24.07 -27.83 -11.98
N ASP A 601 24.85 -28.70 -11.36
CA ASP A 601 26.00 -29.32 -12.01
C ASP A 601 25.52 -30.41 -12.98
N ILE A 602 26.07 -30.39 -14.20
CA ILE A 602 25.81 -31.38 -15.23
C ILE A 602 27.11 -31.88 -15.85
N ASP A 603 27.09 -33.12 -16.33
CA ASP A 603 28.19 -33.72 -17.11
C ASP A 603 27.64 -34.25 -18.45
N ILE A 604 28.07 -33.66 -19.57
CA ILE A 604 27.71 -34.09 -20.91
C ILE A 604 28.65 -35.22 -21.34
N LYS A 605 28.13 -36.41 -21.60
CA LYS A 605 28.92 -37.64 -21.82
C LYS A 605 29.77 -38.05 -20.60
N PRO A 606 29.11 -38.44 -19.50
CA PRO A 606 29.80 -38.87 -18.30
C PRO A 606 30.95 -39.86 -18.54
N GLY A 607 32.09 -39.58 -17.93
CA GLY A 607 33.32 -40.37 -18.07
C GLY A 607 34.16 -40.06 -19.33
N SER A 608 33.88 -38.96 -20.04
CA SER A 608 34.67 -38.46 -21.18
C SER A 608 35.14 -37.03 -20.90
N ASP A 609 36.34 -36.66 -21.34
CA ASP A 609 36.78 -35.25 -21.44
C ASP A 609 37.81 -35.15 -22.59
N PRO A 610 37.60 -34.31 -23.62
CA PRO A 610 36.48 -33.39 -23.81
C PRO A 610 35.21 -34.07 -24.34
N ASN A 611 34.08 -33.47 -24.01
CA ASN A 611 32.72 -33.91 -24.33
C ASN A 611 32.43 -33.78 -25.83
N SER A 612 32.92 -34.76 -26.58
CA SER A 612 33.09 -34.63 -28.03
C SER A 612 31.84 -35.04 -28.79
N ILE A 613 31.17 -34.10 -29.45
CA ILE A 613 29.94 -34.36 -30.24
C ILE A 613 30.29 -34.47 -31.72
N ASN A 614 29.98 -35.60 -32.35
CA ASN A 614 30.25 -35.84 -33.77
C ASN A 614 29.09 -35.34 -34.65
N CYS A 615 29.25 -34.09 -35.08
CA CYS A 615 28.39 -33.40 -36.04
C CYS A 615 27.96 -34.17 -37.30
N LYS A 616 28.73 -35.17 -37.76
CA LYS A 616 28.39 -35.94 -38.98
C LYS A 616 27.52 -37.16 -38.70
N ASN A 617 27.25 -37.48 -37.43
CA ASN A 617 26.43 -38.62 -37.07
C ASN A 617 25.04 -38.15 -36.63
N PRO A 618 24.05 -38.09 -37.54
CA PRO A 618 22.68 -37.70 -37.18
C PRO A 618 21.99 -38.70 -36.24
N LYS A 619 22.59 -39.89 -36.02
CA LYS A 619 22.10 -40.90 -35.09
C LYS A 619 22.80 -40.84 -33.73
N GLU A 620 23.67 -39.86 -33.51
CA GLU A 620 24.34 -39.72 -32.23
C GLU A 620 23.34 -39.44 -31.12
N VAL A 621 23.52 -40.17 -30.02
CA VAL A 621 22.82 -39.96 -28.76
C VAL A 621 23.83 -39.38 -27.78
N ILE A 622 23.43 -38.32 -27.10
CA ILE A 622 24.25 -37.59 -26.14
C ILE A 622 23.68 -37.90 -24.76
N PRO A 623 24.35 -38.76 -23.95
CA PRO A 623 24.02 -38.92 -22.56
C PRO A 623 24.45 -37.68 -21.76
N ILE A 624 23.66 -37.30 -20.76
CA ILE A 624 23.93 -36.18 -19.86
C ILE A 624 23.51 -36.60 -18.45
N ALA A 625 24.41 -36.44 -17.48
CA ALA A 625 24.08 -36.58 -16.07
C ALA A 625 23.79 -35.19 -15.48
N ILE A 626 22.74 -35.10 -14.67
CA ILE A 626 22.56 -34.01 -13.70
C ILE A 626 23.01 -34.57 -12.37
N LEU A 627 24.02 -33.92 -11.78
CA LEU A 627 24.72 -34.48 -10.63
C LEU A 627 23.95 -34.21 -9.34
N THR A 628 23.87 -35.24 -8.49
CA THR A 628 23.47 -35.02 -7.11
C THR A 628 24.65 -34.37 -6.37
N THR A 629 24.33 -33.50 -5.43
CA THR A 629 25.33 -32.82 -4.59
C THR A 629 24.86 -32.83 -3.15
N PRO A 630 25.72 -32.47 -2.18
CA PRO A 630 25.31 -32.38 -0.77
C PRO A 630 24.12 -31.45 -0.49
N ILE A 631 23.79 -30.55 -1.43
CA ILE A 631 22.70 -29.56 -1.30
C ILE A 631 21.60 -29.70 -2.36
N PHE A 632 21.76 -30.59 -3.35
CA PHE A 632 20.81 -30.80 -4.44
C PHE A 632 20.62 -32.28 -4.76
N ASP A 633 19.39 -32.76 -4.70
CA ASP A 633 19.03 -34.14 -5.07
C ASP A 633 18.50 -34.18 -6.51
N ALA A 634 19.28 -34.73 -7.44
CA ALA A 634 18.91 -34.79 -8.85
C ALA A 634 17.65 -35.63 -9.10
N ALA A 635 17.31 -36.59 -8.22
CA ALA A 635 16.10 -37.41 -8.34
C ALA A 635 14.82 -36.58 -8.16
N THR A 636 14.92 -35.36 -7.62
CA THR A 636 13.78 -34.45 -7.47
C THR A 636 13.37 -33.75 -8.76
N ILE A 637 14.08 -33.97 -9.88
CA ILE A 637 13.79 -33.36 -11.18
C ILE A 637 12.60 -34.05 -11.87
N ASP A 638 11.68 -33.23 -12.40
CA ASP A 638 10.60 -33.71 -13.27
C ASP A 638 11.15 -33.96 -14.69
N ALA A 639 11.37 -35.24 -15.01
CA ALA A 639 11.90 -35.69 -16.29
C ALA A 639 11.12 -35.18 -17.52
N GLU A 640 9.80 -34.93 -17.41
CA GLU A 640 8.99 -34.45 -18.55
C GLU A 640 9.30 -32.99 -18.93
N THR A 641 9.92 -32.25 -18.01
CA THR A 641 10.26 -30.83 -18.19
C THR A 641 11.67 -30.61 -18.72
N VAL A 642 12.53 -31.64 -18.68
CA VAL A 642 13.93 -31.52 -19.06
C VAL A 642 14.08 -31.28 -20.57
N ARG A 643 14.85 -30.26 -20.92
CA ARG A 643 15.14 -29.85 -22.30
C ARG A 643 16.64 -29.64 -22.48
N PHE A 644 17.18 -30.07 -23.61
CA PHE A 644 18.62 -29.92 -23.89
C PHE A 644 18.91 -29.26 -25.24
N GLY A 645 19.84 -28.30 -25.23
CA GLY A 645 20.32 -27.57 -26.40
C GLY A 645 19.36 -26.50 -26.92
N PRO A 646 19.78 -25.71 -27.94
CA PRO A 646 19.01 -24.57 -28.46
C PRO A 646 17.59 -24.88 -28.92
N ASN A 647 17.33 -26.09 -29.40
CA ASN A 647 15.99 -26.52 -29.85
C ASN A 647 15.15 -27.16 -28.75
N GLY A 648 15.69 -27.31 -27.53
CA GLY A 648 15.01 -27.96 -26.41
C GLY A 648 14.66 -29.42 -26.68
N ALA A 649 15.66 -30.25 -26.98
CA ALA A 649 15.45 -31.68 -27.18
C ALA A 649 14.85 -32.34 -25.94
N GLN A 650 13.96 -33.31 -26.15
CA GLN A 650 13.35 -34.11 -25.08
C GLN A 650 14.09 -35.42 -24.87
N GLU A 651 13.93 -36.00 -23.68
CA GLU A 651 14.39 -37.34 -23.36
C GLU A 651 13.82 -38.39 -24.33
N ILE A 652 14.69 -39.31 -24.75
CA ILE A 652 14.33 -40.33 -25.75
C ILE A 652 13.78 -41.60 -25.12
N HIS A 653 14.09 -41.90 -23.86
CA HIS A 653 13.59 -43.08 -23.18
C HIS A 653 12.22 -42.84 -22.57
N ARG A 654 11.31 -43.79 -22.78
CA ARG A 654 9.95 -43.75 -22.23
C ARG A 654 9.71 -44.93 -21.28
N ASP A 655 8.93 -44.69 -20.22
CA ASP A 655 8.46 -45.71 -19.29
C ASP A 655 7.31 -46.53 -19.91
N LYS A 656 6.78 -47.50 -19.14
CA LYS A 656 5.66 -48.35 -19.56
C LYS A 656 4.34 -47.59 -19.82
N ASN A 657 4.24 -46.36 -19.34
CA ASN A 657 3.08 -45.47 -19.49
C ASN A 657 3.32 -44.37 -20.55
N ASN A 658 4.41 -44.46 -21.33
CA ASN A 658 4.82 -43.49 -22.34
C ASN A 658 5.23 -42.10 -21.77
N LYS A 659 5.62 -42.05 -20.50
CA LYS A 659 6.24 -40.87 -19.85
C LYS A 659 7.75 -40.90 -20.01
N ASP A 660 8.42 -39.76 -19.91
CA ASP A 660 9.89 -39.70 -19.91
C ASP A 660 10.45 -40.55 -18.77
N LYS A 661 11.42 -41.43 -19.08
CA LYS A 661 11.97 -42.39 -18.12
C LYS A 661 13.13 -41.76 -17.38
N GLN A 662 13.01 -41.65 -16.06
CA GLN A 662 14.15 -41.38 -15.18
C GLN A 662 15.11 -42.59 -15.18
N HIS A 663 16.38 -42.33 -15.48
CA HIS A 663 17.48 -43.29 -15.34
C HIS A 663 18.43 -42.78 -14.27
N ILE A 664 18.65 -43.58 -13.23
CA ILE A 664 19.43 -43.19 -12.07
C ILE A 664 20.68 -44.08 -12.01
N GLU A 665 21.85 -43.48 -11.96
CA GLU A 665 23.15 -44.14 -11.81
C GLU A 665 24.17 -43.22 -11.16
N ASP A 666 25.21 -43.79 -10.54
CA ASP A 666 26.37 -43.05 -10.03
C ASP A 666 27.29 -42.72 -11.22
N ALA A 667 27.11 -41.55 -11.83
CA ALA A 667 27.71 -41.18 -13.11
C ALA A 667 29.15 -40.67 -12.93
N ASP A 668 29.42 -39.95 -11.84
CA ASP A 668 30.74 -39.39 -11.53
C ASP A 668 31.58 -40.22 -10.56
N LYS A 669 30.99 -41.24 -9.92
CA LYS A 669 31.61 -42.18 -8.97
C LYS A 669 31.91 -41.58 -7.61
N ASP A 670 31.16 -40.58 -7.18
CA ASP A 670 31.25 -40.02 -5.84
C ASP A 670 30.46 -40.82 -4.79
N GLY A 671 29.61 -41.74 -5.24
CA GLY A 671 28.85 -42.67 -4.43
C GLY A 671 27.44 -42.22 -4.08
N ASP A 672 27.00 -41.06 -4.55
CA ASP A 672 25.58 -40.73 -4.66
C ASP A 672 25.01 -41.16 -6.03
N LEU A 673 23.74 -40.84 -6.28
CA LEU A 673 23.05 -41.30 -7.48
C LEU A 673 22.56 -40.10 -8.28
N ASP A 674 22.97 -40.04 -9.55
CA ASP A 674 22.67 -38.97 -10.48
C ASP A 674 21.46 -39.28 -11.34
N LEU A 675 20.92 -38.24 -11.98
CA LEU A 675 19.85 -38.39 -12.96
C LEU A 675 20.40 -38.25 -14.38
N VAL A 676 20.29 -39.32 -15.16
CA VAL A 676 20.88 -39.41 -16.50
C VAL A 676 19.82 -39.41 -17.59
N PHE A 677 20.00 -38.51 -18.55
CA PHE A 677 19.17 -38.33 -19.74
C PHE A 677 19.96 -38.62 -21.02
N HIS A 678 19.25 -38.86 -22.11
CA HIS A 678 19.77 -39.18 -23.42
C HIS A 678 19.00 -38.40 -24.49
N PHE A 679 19.73 -37.60 -25.27
CA PHE A 679 19.16 -36.75 -26.31
C PHE A 679 19.70 -37.12 -27.69
N LYS A 680 18.85 -37.10 -28.72
CA LYS A 680 19.33 -37.22 -30.10
C LYS A 680 19.99 -35.91 -30.52
N PHE A 681 21.22 -35.99 -31.02
CA PHE A 681 21.97 -34.83 -31.49
C PHE A 681 21.16 -33.93 -32.43
N VAL A 682 20.46 -34.53 -33.40
CA VAL A 682 19.64 -33.79 -34.40
C VAL A 682 18.50 -32.98 -33.78
N ASP A 683 18.00 -33.38 -32.62
CA ASP A 683 16.89 -32.70 -31.95
C ASP A 683 17.40 -31.56 -31.06
N THR A 684 18.69 -31.58 -30.66
CA THR A 684 19.27 -30.57 -29.74
C THR A 684 19.43 -29.19 -30.36
N GLY A 685 19.61 -29.11 -31.67
CA GLY A 685 19.93 -27.86 -32.36
C GLY A 685 21.38 -27.39 -32.22
N ILE A 686 22.24 -28.14 -31.51
CA ILE A 686 23.68 -27.86 -31.37
C ILE A 686 24.33 -27.79 -32.75
N GLN A 687 25.04 -26.70 -33.01
CA GLN A 687 25.76 -26.45 -34.26
C GLN A 687 27.24 -26.82 -34.12
N CYS A 688 27.86 -27.15 -35.24
CA CYS A 688 29.31 -27.38 -35.25
C CYS A 688 30.05 -26.06 -35.08
N GLY A 689 30.91 -26.00 -34.07
CA GLY A 689 31.54 -24.78 -33.59
C GLY A 689 31.10 -24.41 -32.18
N ASP A 690 29.95 -24.92 -31.72
CA ASP A 690 29.50 -24.71 -30.34
C ASP A 690 30.51 -25.31 -29.35
N THR A 691 30.74 -24.59 -28.26
CA THR A 691 31.74 -24.89 -27.22
C THR A 691 31.13 -25.20 -25.86
N SER A 692 29.83 -24.98 -25.69
CA SER A 692 29.05 -25.38 -24.52
C SER A 692 27.64 -25.74 -24.95
N ALA A 693 26.93 -26.49 -24.09
CA ALA A 693 25.51 -26.70 -24.23
C ALA A 693 24.82 -26.50 -22.88
N ILE A 694 23.51 -26.25 -22.94
CA ILE A 694 22.68 -25.93 -21.79
C ILE A 694 21.57 -26.97 -21.68
N LEU A 695 21.31 -27.40 -20.45
CA LEU A 695 20.15 -28.17 -20.05
C LEU A 695 19.26 -27.29 -19.17
N THR A 696 17.96 -27.32 -19.41
CA THR A 696 16.96 -26.68 -18.55
C THR A 696 15.92 -27.71 -18.09
N GLY A 697 15.21 -27.41 -17.02
CA GLY A 697 14.16 -28.26 -16.51
C GLY A 697 13.50 -27.66 -15.28
N LYS A 698 12.64 -28.45 -14.63
CA LYS A 698 12.02 -28.12 -13.37
C LYS A 698 12.18 -29.26 -12.37
N THR A 699 12.31 -28.92 -11.11
CA THR A 699 12.11 -29.86 -10.00
C THR A 699 10.63 -30.20 -9.86
N THR A 700 10.33 -31.27 -9.11
CA THR A 700 8.98 -31.79 -8.86
C THR A 700 8.10 -30.82 -8.05
N ASP A 701 8.70 -29.86 -7.34
CA ASP A 701 8.02 -28.74 -6.69
C ASP A 701 7.86 -27.50 -7.61
N GLY A 702 8.30 -27.59 -8.87
CA GLY A 702 8.10 -26.60 -9.92
C GLY A 702 9.21 -25.56 -10.08
N ALA A 703 10.28 -25.64 -9.29
CA ALA A 703 11.41 -24.72 -9.37
C ALA A 703 12.24 -24.93 -10.65
N ASP A 704 12.54 -23.84 -11.36
CA ASP A 704 13.35 -23.88 -12.58
C ASP A 704 14.82 -24.16 -12.28
N ILE A 705 15.45 -24.97 -13.13
CA ILE A 705 16.88 -25.30 -13.10
C ILE A 705 17.54 -25.02 -14.45
N ILE A 706 18.83 -24.71 -14.39
CA ILE A 706 19.72 -24.57 -15.56
C ILE A 706 21.06 -25.22 -15.23
N GLY A 707 21.62 -25.94 -16.19
CA GLY A 707 22.97 -26.49 -16.12
C GLY A 707 23.70 -26.27 -17.43
N SER A 708 25.00 -26.03 -17.36
CA SER A 708 25.83 -25.92 -18.55
C SER A 708 27.13 -26.68 -18.38
N ASP A 709 27.58 -27.28 -19.48
CA ASP A 709 28.87 -27.94 -19.57
C ASP A 709 29.50 -27.68 -20.94
N SER A 710 30.82 -27.75 -20.98
CA SER A 710 31.63 -27.56 -22.17
C SER A 710 31.47 -28.74 -23.12
N ILE A 711 31.52 -28.46 -24.42
CA ILE A 711 31.48 -29.48 -25.47
C ILE A 711 32.58 -29.21 -26.51
N ARG A 712 33.03 -30.28 -27.17
CA ARG A 712 33.90 -30.18 -28.35
C ARG A 712 33.17 -30.75 -29.57
N THR A 713 32.68 -29.88 -30.42
CA THR A 713 32.06 -30.30 -31.67
C THR A 713 33.13 -30.72 -32.69
N VAL A 714 33.08 -31.97 -33.14
CA VAL A 714 34.04 -32.51 -34.11
C VAL A 714 33.40 -32.64 -35.49
N GLN A 715 33.84 -31.78 -36.40
CA GLN A 715 33.73 -32.05 -37.82
C GLN A 715 34.93 -32.90 -38.21
N ASN A 716 34.72 -34.16 -38.56
CA ASN A 716 35.78 -34.93 -39.21
C ASN A 716 36.07 -34.31 -40.59
N ASN A 717 36.89 -33.27 -40.60
CA ASN A 717 37.68 -32.91 -41.75
C ASN A 717 38.74 -34.01 -41.87
N LYS A 718 38.36 -35.07 -42.60
CA LYS A 718 39.29 -35.45 -43.66
C LYS A 718 39.38 -34.24 -44.58
N GLN A 719 40.16 -33.22 -44.21
CA GLN A 719 40.86 -32.46 -45.21
C GLN A 719 41.58 -33.55 -45.98
N SER A 720 41.09 -33.81 -47.20
CA SER A 720 41.81 -34.66 -48.13
C SER A 720 43.27 -34.21 -48.08
N VAL A 721 44.21 -35.15 -48.08
CA VAL A 721 45.63 -34.81 -48.22
C VAL A 721 45.81 -33.81 -49.38
N ILE A 722 44.95 -33.87 -50.39
CA ILE A 722 44.82 -32.93 -51.51
C ILE A 722 44.53 -31.49 -51.07
N THR A 723 43.64 -31.23 -50.11
CA THR A 723 43.30 -29.86 -49.66
C THR A 723 44.45 -29.23 -48.86
N LYS A 724 45.15 -30.01 -48.03
CA LYS A 724 46.39 -29.55 -47.37
C LYS A 724 47.54 -29.37 -48.38
N LEU A 725 47.64 -30.23 -49.39
CA LEU A 725 48.61 -30.08 -50.48
C LEU A 725 48.32 -28.83 -51.30
N LEU A 726 47.06 -28.55 -51.65
CA LEU A 726 46.68 -27.39 -52.45
C LEU A 726 46.93 -26.07 -51.70
N ALA A 727 46.66 -26.01 -50.40
CA ALA A 727 47.00 -24.85 -49.58
C ALA A 727 48.52 -24.64 -49.50
N ALA A 728 49.29 -25.71 -49.23
CA ALA A 728 50.76 -25.64 -49.20
C ALA A 728 51.39 -25.28 -50.56
N ILE A 729 50.81 -25.76 -51.66
CA ILE A 729 51.23 -25.42 -53.03
C ILE A 729 50.88 -23.96 -53.33
N SER A 730 49.72 -23.46 -52.90
CA SER A 730 49.31 -22.06 -53.04
C SER A 730 50.25 -21.12 -52.30
N ASP A 731 50.59 -21.43 -51.05
CA ASP A 731 51.52 -20.61 -50.24
C ASP A 731 52.95 -20.66 -50.80
N ALA A 732 53.40 -21.82 -51.30
CA ALA A 732 54.69 -21.94 -51.97
C ALA A 732 54.73 -21.16 -53.31
N LEU A 733 53.67 -21.21 -54.12
CA LEU A 733 53.54 -20.42 -55.35
C LEU A 733 53.51 -18.92 -55.04
N PHE A 734 52.77 -18.50 -54.02
CA PHE A 734 52.70 -17.10 -53.61
C PHE A 734 54.07 -16.58 -53.13
N SER A 735 54.81 -17.39 -52.37
CA SER A 735 56.18 -17.06 -51.94
C SER A 735 57.20 -17.03 -53.09
N ILE A 736 57.05 -17.88 -54.10
CA ILE A 736 57.89 -17.86 -55.31
C ILE A 736 57.58 -16.64 -56.18
N VAL A 737 56.30 -16.29 -56.36
CA VAL A 737 55.90 -15.09 -57.11
C VAL A 737 56.41 -13.81 -56.43
N GLN A 738 56.38 -13.75 -55.10
CA GLN A 738 56.96 -12.64 -54.30
C GLN A 738 58.50 -12.56 -54.36
N LYS A 739 59.20 -13.61 -54.81
CA LYS A 739 60.66 -13.59 -55.00
C LYS A 739 61.08 -13.33 -56.45
N ILE A 740 60.15 -13.39 -57.40
CA ILE A 740 60.37 -13.19 -58.84
C ILE A 740 59.87 -11.80 -59.29
N LEU A 741 58.90 -11.21 -58.56
CA LEU A 741 58.64 -9.77 -58.53
C LEU A 741 59.69 -9.08 -57.65
#